data_AF-A0A150GXG0-F1
#
_entry.id   AF-A0A150GXG0-F1
#
_cell.length_a   1.000
_cell.length_b   1.000
_cell.length_c   1.000
_cell.angle_alpha   90.00
_cell.angle_beta   90.00
_cell.angle_gamma   90.00
#
_symmetry.space_group_name_H-M   'P 1'
#
loop_
_entity.id
_entity.type
_entity.pdbx_description
1 polymer ?
#
loop_
_entity_poly.entity_id
_entity_poly.type
_entity_poly.pdbx_seq_one_letter_code
_entity_poly.pdbx_strand_id
1 'polypeptide(L)'
;MARPRLSGSALLAGLGVAALCLVLVHANQNVPSDFYEKVLPLSYKFYETQISGEKPDWSRISWRESSHTKDGFGQSGPNDKFSYPNTTLTGGWFGYLKISLTQGAAASLLAYSALTYENALRKISGDKYNGEAQTQWDWALRNVKVAADYLWTAKYNNTHYAAQVGDQYTDDRTWKAAEIQFPAGQIGGPESPDSTTWRPVWSVDSTCDRGADVLGQAVAALASVGVMYSRDDDNGTASEYYTKADTLYKFIADNTLEGVFMIPDGNITILSRTYRDDLSWAAGWLCRAQLQDGGARPGGVFSYDYCSEAATNWMYQQNIRGHQPVLTTDNMYVAAALLLRDCVELGAPSPLRDYNPEFLAMIDATIDFWLAAEGNLCEACDLLGNGLCYVDGFAMYQLYASAHFTANIAFVMLASTPRPDELVRNWRTNVTYYNYKTRRQCWAKKQIDWLLGDNAHDQAYVSGLSEIPSALDMDITWPKRARHRGSSCTGEACVPVADDNPNVLEGALVGGPNYYGNYTDGRNSYQAVVSIEYNSGFTGALLALDALTSIVGSHSDWEDAYCQQSSDYTVYRDTGAYVRSLTSIDEGTRCESSCIRPSDTTEACGLFNGTAFGGDIGTSGEKYLECGAIFSDDLSLMAVLQTDGKIHFYDYNYTAGSITGENGFVYAAGFLPNDRTYVGFSVYVTHDGYLKIRGLRSSTEGGTTTWAEDEATIDTGLAYEAEPDAANAPFTASVDVKVVDLGDGAVVKTPRFLVRDVNGDIVYTNED
;
A
#
# COMPACT_ATOMS: atom_id res chain seq x y z
N MET A 1 3.37 75.03 28.59
CA MET A 1 2.99 74.60 29.96
C MET A 1 3.22 73.11 30.01
N ALA A 2 4.25 72.61 30.68
CA ALA A 2 4.48 72.58 32.13
C ALA A 2 3.80 71.36 32.79
N ARG A 3 4.66 70.52 33.39
CA ARG A 3 4.40 69.25 34.09
C ARG A 3 3.41 69.38 35.27
N PRO A 4 3.05 68.25 35.88
CA PRO A 4 3.60 68.01 37.22
C PRO A 4 4.54 66.79 37.28
N ARG A 5 5.65 66.97 38.01
CA ARG A 5 6.45 65.88 38.58
C ARG A 5 5.90 65.63 39.98
N LEU A 6 5.87 64.38 40.42
CA LEU A 6 6.17 64.04 41.81
C LEU A 6 7.19 62.91 41.83
N SER A 7 8.13 63.02 42.76
CA SER A 7 9.32 62.18 42.89
C SER A 7 9.28 61.40 44.20
N GLY A 8 9.69 60.14 44.18
CA GLY A 8 9.87 59.33 45.40
C GLY A 8 10.54 58.01 45.03
N SER A 9 11.78 57.82 45.46
CA SER A 9 12.59 56.63 45.17
C SER A 9 12.47 55.57 46.26
N ALA A 10 12.98 54.37 45.96
CA ALA A 10 13.08 53.18 46.81
C ALA A 10 11.75 52.42 47.06
N LEU A 11 11.73 51.07 47.14
CA LEU A 11 12.84 50.11 47.26
C LEU A 11 12.54 48.84 46.43
N LEU A 12 13.57 48.09 46.02
CA LEU A 12 13.38 46.79 45.36
C LEU A 12 12.77 45.75 46.32
N ALA A 13 11.74 45.04 45.83
CA ALA A 13 11.40 43.70 46.27
C ALA A 13 11.05 42.90 45.00
N GLY A 14 11.85 41.89 44.67
CA GLY A 14 11.74 41.18 43.41
C GLY A 14 10.56 40.21 43.39
N LEU A 15 9.75 40.29 42.35
CA LEU A 15 8.96 39.18 41.84
C LEU A 15 9.43 38.94 40.42
N GLY A 16 10.14 37.83 40.21
CA GLY A 16 10.52 37.40 38.88
C GLY A 16 9.26 37.08 38.09
N VAL A 17 9.08 37.73 36.95
CA VAL A 17 8.08 37.30 35.96
C VAL A 17 8.62 36.02 35.33
N ALA A 18 8.31 34.89 35.97
CA ALA A 18 8.35 33.61 35.28
C ALA A 18 7.30 33.70 34.18
N ALA A 19 7.75 33.83 32.93
CA ALA A 19 6.89 33.65 31.78
C ALA A 19 6.43 32.19 31.79
N LEU A 20 5.21 31.97 32.30
CA LEU A 20 4.54 30.68 32.16
C LEU A 20 4.18 30.54 30.69
N CYS A 21 5.11 29.99 29.90
CA CYS A 21 4.74 29.29 28.69
C CYS A 21 3.85 28.13 29.13
N LEU A 22 2.54 28.36 29.15
CA LEU A 22 1.53 27.31 29.11
C LEU A 22 1.70 26.59 27.78
N VAL A 23 2.66 25.66 27.74
CA VAL A 23 2.58 24.49 26.89
C VAL A 23 1.33 23.77 27.37
N LEU A 24 0.21 23.98 26.67
CA LEU A 24 -0.92 23.09 26.75
C LEU A 24 -0.40 21.75 26.22
N VAL A 25 -0.03 20.89 27.16
CA VAL A 25 0.08 19.45 26.91
C VAL A 25 -1.37 19.02 26.64
N HIS A 26 -1.75 19.10 25.37
CA HIS A 26 -2.93 18.41 24.87
C HIS A 26 -2.67 16.93 25.16
N ALA A 27 -3.61 16.27 25.83
CA ALA A 27 -3.57 14.83 25.85
C ALA A 27 -3.88 14.37 24.42
N ASN A 28 -3.02 13.55 23.81
CA ASN A 28 -3.38 12.86 22.57
C ASN A 28 -4.71 12.16 22.83
N GLN A 29 -5.70 12.43 21.97
CA GLN A 29 -7.00 11.80 22.07
C GLN A 29 -6.85 10.42 21.42
N ASN A 30 -6.32 9.48 22.20
CA ASN A 30 -6.03 8.13 21.74
C ASN A 30 -7.26 7.52 21.06
N VAL A 31 -7.20 7.50 19.72
CA VAL A 31 -8.21 6.90 18.86
C VAL A 31 -8.45 5.46 19.35
N PRO A 32 -9.70 5.04 19.63
CA PRO A 32 -9.97 3.71 20.17
C PRO A 32 -9.38 2.59 19.29
N SER A 33 -8.92 1.50 19.90
CA SER A 33 -8.21 0.45 19.17
C SER A 33 -9.06 -0.28 18.12
N ASP A 34 -10.39 -0.18 18.21
CA ASP A 34 -11.36 -0.73 17.25
C ASP A 34 -11.97 0.35 16.33
N PHE A 35 -11.40 1.55 16.30
CA PHE A 35 -12.00 2.68 15.59
C PHE A 35 -11.89 2.54 14.07
N TYR A 36 -10.76 2.07 13.53
CA TYR A 36 -10.62 1.84 12.09
C TYR A 36 -11.61 0.77 11.59
N GLU A 37 -11.77 -0.33 12.35
CA GLU A 37 -12.76 -1.39 12.11
C GLU A 37 -14.19 -0.81 11.98
N LYS A 38 -14.53 0.20 12.78
CA LYS A 38 -15.85 0.85 12.81
C LYS A 38 -16.04 1.96 11.76
N VAL A 39 -14.98 2.69 11.40
CA VAL A 39 -15.04 3.76 10.38
C VAL A 39 -15.02 3.19 8.96
N LEU A 40 -14.29 2.09 8.72
CA LEU A 40 -14.18 1.47 7.40
C LEU A 40 -15.55 1.10 6.75
N PRO A 41 -16.51 0.47 7.47
CA PRO A 41 -17.86 0.23 6.96
C PRO A 41 -18.59 1.48 6.49
N LEU A 42 -18.39 2.63 7.17
CA LEU A 42 -18.98 3.90 6.76
C LEU A 42 -18.38 4.38 5.43
N SER A 43 -17.06 4.22 5.22
CA SER A 43 -16.43 4.58 3.94
C SER A 43 -17.00 3.77 2.76
N TYR A 44 -17.35 2.50 2.96
CA TYR A 44 -18.09 1.75 1.94
C TYR A 44 -19.54 2.23 1.75
N LYS A 45 -20.23 2.66 2.83
CA LYS A 45 -21.55 3.29 2.72
C LYS A 45 -21.51 4.60 1.91
N PHE A 46 -20.43 5.38 1.98
CA PHE A 46 -20.29 6.58 1.13
C PHE A 46 -20.41 6.24 -0.36
N TYR A 47 -19.74 5.19 -0.84
CA TYR A 47 -19.86 4.75 -2.24
C TYR A 47 -21.30 4.33 -2.59
N GLU A 48 -22.02 3.73 -1.65
CA GLU A 48 -23.46 3.47 -1.80
C GLU A 48 -24.30 4.75 -1.91
N THR A 49 -23.97 5.79 -1.12
CA THR A 49 -24.63 7.10 -1.23
C THR A 49 -24.38 7.80 -2.57
N GLN A 50 -23.39 7.34 -3.36
CA GLN A 50 -23.12 7.83 -4.70
C GLN A 50 -23.77 7.01 -5.83
N ILE A 51 -24.44 5.88 -5.57
CA ILE A 51 -24.92 4.99 -6.65
C ILE A 51 -25.90 5.69 -7.61
N SER A 52 -25.74 5.38 -8.91
CA SER A 52 -26.50 5.84 -10.06
C SER A 52 -27.32 4.74 -10.72
N GLY A 53 -28.37 5.12 -11.45
CA GLY A 53 -29.23 4.21 -12.19
C GLY A 53 -30.29 3.60 -11.29
N GLU A 54 -30.54 2.31 -11.46
CA GLU A 54 -31.42 1.58 -10.56
C GLU A 54 -30.70 1.33 -9.23
N LYS A 55 -31.37 1.66 -8.11
CA LYS A 55 -30.84 1.40 -6.77
C LYS A 55 -30.74 -0.12 -6.53
N PRO A 56 -29.57 -0.67 -6.19
CA PRO A 56 -29.45 -2.08 -5.84
C PRO A 56 -30.19 -2.40 -4.54
N ASP A 57 -30.80 -3.58 -4.49
CA ASP A 57 -31.55 -4.11 -3.35
C ASP A 57 -30.68 -4.36 -2.11
N TRP A 58 -29.39 -4.64 -2.32
CA TRP A 58 -28.39 -4.75 -1.26
C TRP A 58 -27.98 -3.41 -0.63
N SER A 59 -28.31 -2.27 -1.23
CA SER A 59 -27.86 -0.98 -0.70
C SER A 59 -28.49 -0.67 0.66
N ARG A 60 -27.63 -0.36 1.62
CA ARG A 60 -27.96 -0.04 3.02
C ARG A 60 -28.53 1.36 3.19
N ILE A 61 -28.44 2.20 2.14
CA ILE A 61 -28.82 3.61 2.19
C ILE A 61 -30.33 3.78 1.99
N SER A 62 -31.03 4.08 3.07
CA SER A 62 -32.50 4.20 3.09
C SER A 62 -33.05 5.45 2.40
N TRP A 63 -32.27 6.53 2.32
CA TRP A 63 -32.72 7.84 1.83
C TRP A 63 -32.43 8.14 0.34
N ARG A 64 -31.69 7.24 -0.35
CA ARG A 64 -31.45 7.29 -1.81
C ARG A 64 -32.50 6.48 -2.55
N GLU A 65 -32.80 6.82 -3.80
CA GLU A 65 -33.65 6.03 -4.70
C GLU A 65 -33.07 5.94 -6.13
N SER A 66 -33.69 5.15 -7.01
CA SER A 66 -33.29 5.06 -8.42
C SER A 66 -33.27 6.44 -9.11
N SER A 67 -32.17 6.76 -9.78
CA SER A 67 -31.82 8.13 -10.19
C SER A 67 -31.02 8.15 -11.50
N HIS A 68 -31.25 9.19 -12.31
CA HIS A 68 -30.81 9.30 -13.72
C HIS A 68 -31.01 8.00 -14.56
N THR A 69 -32.18 7.35 -14.43
CA THR A 69 -32.56 6.09 -15.11
C THR A 69 -32.88 6.26 -16.61
N LYS A 70 -32.45 7.40 -17.19
CA LYS A 70 -32.55 7.78 -18.61
C LYS A 70 -31.22 8.25 -19.20
N ASP A 71 -30.11 8.16 -18.46
CA ASP A 71 -28.77 8.42 -19.00
C ASP A 71 -28.55 7.64 -20.32
N GLY A 72 -28.07 8.35 -21.35
CA GLY A 72 -27.88 7.82 -22.71
C GLY A 72 -29.06 7.99 -23.68
N PHE A 73 -30.24 8.39 -23.19
CA PHE A 73 -31.41 8.74 -24.01
C PHE A 73 -31.69 10.24 -24.02
N GLY A 74 -32.07 10.80 -25.17
CA GLY A 74 -32.38 12.23 -25.31
C GLY A 74 -32.47 12.66 -26.77
N GLN A 75 -32.75 13.95 -27.01
CA GLN A 75 -32.69 14.55 -28.35
C GLN A 75 -31.28 15.11 -28.58
N SER A 76 -30.63 14.73 -29.68
CA SER A 76 -29.39 15.37 -30.11
C SER A 76 -29.64 16.85 -30.37
N GLY A 77 -28.70 17.70 -29.94
CA GLY A 77 -28.86 19.15 -30.03
C GLY A 77 -28.72 19.68 -31.46
N PRO A 78 -29.06 20.96 -31.68
CA PRO A 78 -29.07 21.56 -33.02
C PRO A 78 -27.69 21.76 -33.67
N ASN A 79 -26.60 21.31 -33.03
CA ASN A 79 -25.23 21.28 -33.56
C ASN A 79 -24.60 19.93 -33.20
N ASP A 80 -23.98 19.26 -34.17
CA ASP A 80 -23.51 17.85 -34.09
C ASP A 80 -22.30 17.60 -33.13
N LYS A 81 -22.10 18.43 -32.10
CA LYS A 81 -20.97 18.34 -31.15
C LYS A 81 -21.20 17.39 -29.97
N PHE A 82 -22.43 16.91 -29.78
CA PHE A 82 -22.80 15.91 -28.78
C PHE A 82 -23.99 15.10 -29.31
N SER A 83 -24.02 13.81 -29.01
CA SER A 83 -25.06 12.90 -29.50
C SER A 83 -25.56 12.03 -28.36
N TYR A 84 -26.88 11.83 -28.29
CA TYR A 84 -27.41 10.78 -27.44
C TYR A 84 -27.33 9.45 -28.20
N PRO A 85 -26.63 8.43 -27.67
CA PRO A 85 -26.51 7.15 -28.35
C PRO A 85 -27.82 6.35 -28.38
N ASN A 86 -28.88 6.85 -27.73
CA ASN A 86 -30.22 6.25 -27.67
C ASN A 86 -30.18 4.81 -27.14
N THR A 87 -29.37 4.60 -26.11
CA THR A 87 -29.13 3.33 -25.42
C THR A 87 -28.80 3.61 -23.96
N THR A 88 -28.89 2.59 -23.12
CA THR A 88 -28.73 2.71 -21.67
C THR A 88 -27.29 3.05 -21.29
N LEU A 89 -27.11 4.14 -20.54
CA LEU A 89 -25.87 4.51 -19.84
C LEU A 89 -26.12 4.73 -18.34
N THR A 90 -27.10 4.04 -17.76
CA THR A 90 -27.42 4.07 -16.32
C THR A 90 -26.40 3.25 -15.51
N GLY A 91 -26.39 3.40 -14.18
CA GLY A 91 -25.41 2.72 -13.31
C GLY A 91 -24.21 3.60 -12.95
N GLY A 92 -23.34 3.08 -12.08
CA GLY A 92 -22.09 3.72 -11.67
C GLY A 92 -22.22 4.57 -10.41
N TRP A 93 -21.26 5.46 -10.18
CA TRP A 93 -21.28 6.45 -9.11
C TRP A 93 -21.43 7.89 -9.63
N PHE A 94 -22.09 8.71 -8.85
CA PHE A 94 -22.38 10.11 -9.10
C PHE A 94 -21.41 11.08 -8.42
N GLY A 95 -20.95 12.06 -9.18
CA GLY A 95 -21.42 13.42 -8.93
C GLY A 95 -22.65 13.70 -9.81
N TYR A 96 -23.05 14.97 -9.93
CA TYR A 96 -24.11 15.31 -10.90
C TYR A 96 -23.62 15.05 -12.34
N LEU A 97 -22.30 15.14 -12.54
CA LEU A 97 -21.58 14.45 -13.62
C LEU A 97 -21.23 13.00 -13.25
N LYS A 98 -21.34 12.10 -14.22
CA LYS A 98 -20.69 10.79 -14.21
C LYS A 98 -19.47 10.84 -15.09
N ILE A 99 -18.30 10.58 -14.52
CA ILE A 99 -17.01 10.66 -15.22
C ILE A 99 -16.37 9.28 -15.12
N SER A 100 -16.02 8.70 -16.27
CA SER A 100 -15.52 7.32 -16.32
C SER A 100 -14.09 7.22 -15.76
N LEU A 101 -13.27 8.27 -15.91
CA LEU A 101 -11.92 8.37 -15.32
C LEU A 101 -11.95 8.22 -13.79
N THR A 102 -12.76 9.03 -13.09
CA THR A 102 -12.84 9.00 -11.61
C THR A 102 -13.42 7.69 -11.08
N GLN A 103 -14.43 7.14 -11.76
CA GLN A 103 -15.01 5.86 -11.37
C GLN A 103 -14.02 4.72 -11.54
N GLY A 104 -13.27 4.68 -12.64
CA GLY A 104 -12.24 3.66 -12.86
C GLY A 104 -11.10 3.76 -11.85
N ALA A 105 -10.57 4.97 -11.63
CA ALA A 105 -9.50 5.21 -10.66
C ALA A 105 -9.93 4.89 -9.22
N ALA A 106 -11.09 5.36 -8.77
CA ALA A 106 -11.59 5.08 -7.42
C ALA A 106 -11.90 3.59 -7.23
N ALA A 107 -12.59 2.94 -8.19
CA ALA A 107 -12.96 1.53 -8.08
C ALA A 107 -11.74 0.60 -8.09
N SER A 108 -10.80 0.82 -9.02
CA SER A 108 -9.58 0.01 -9.10
C SER A 108 -8.65 0.25 -7.90
N LEU A 109 -8.57 1.46 -7.33
CA LEU A 109 -7.78 1.71 -6.12
C LEU A 109 -8.43 1.09 -4.86
N LEU A 110 -9.76 1.12 -4.75
CA LEU A 110 -10.48 0.36 -3.72
C LEU A 110 -10.22 -1.14 -3.84
N ALA A 111 -10.35 -1.70 -5.05
CA ALA A 111 -10.06 -3.10 -5.33
C ALA A 111 -8.60 -3.44 -5.02
N TYR A 112 -7.65 -2.56 -5.34
CA TYR A 112 -6.25 -2.72 -4.95
C TYR A 112 -6.13 -2.85 -3.44
N SER A 113 -6.69 -1.91 -2.67
CA SER A 113 -6.63 -1.95 -1.19
C SER A 113 -7.27 -3.23 -0.60
N ALA A 114 -8.45 -3.62 -1.09
CA ALA A 114 -9.14 -4.85 -0.68
C ALA A 114 -8.34 -6.13 -0.97
N LEU A 115 -7.66 -6.19 -2.12
CA LEU A 115 -6.77 -7.29 -2.54
C LEU A 115 -5.35 -7.19 -1.97
N THR A 116 -5.05 -6.12 -1.24
CA THR A 116 -3.75 -5.87 -0.57
C THR A 116 -3.80 -6.30 0.90
N TYR A 117 -4.98 -6.18 1.51
CA TYR A 117 -5.27 -6.54 2.91
C TYR A 117 -6.51 -7.44 2.97
N GLU A 118 -6.53 -8.47 2.12
CA GLU A 118 -7.69 -9.35 1.91
C GLU A 118 -8.02 -10.12 3.19
N ASN A 119 -6.99 -10.66 3.85
CA ASN A 119 -7.17 -11.45 5.06
C ASN A 119 -7.57 -10.60 6.27
N ALA A 120 -7.29 -9.30 6.28
CA ALA A 120 -7.88 -8.36 7.23
C ALA A 120 -9.35 -8.06 6.88
N LEU A 121 -9.62 -7.64 5.64
CA LEU A 121 -10.95 -7.19 5.20
C LEU A 121 -12.03 -8.28 5.33
N ARG A 122 -11.67 -9.55 5.12
CA ARG A 122 -12.57 -10.71 5.31
C ARG A 122 -12.88 -11.03 6.78
N LYS A 123 -12.07 -10.57 7.74
CA LYS A 123 -12.34 -10.75 9.19
C LYS A 123 -13.34 -9.73 9.72
N ILE A 124 -13.37 -8.53 9.15
CA ILE A 124 -14.24 -7.44 9.59
C ILE A 124 -15.69 -7.78 9.25
N SER A 125 -16.54 -7.82 10.27
CA SER A 125 -17.97 -8.12 10.11
C SER A 125 -18.70 -7.00 9.38
N GLY A 126 -19.71 -7.37 8.59
CA GLY A 126 -20.59 -6.43 7.90
C GLY A 126 -22.07 -6.66 8.20
N ASP A 127 -22.90 -5.75 7.69
CA ASP A 127 -24.35 -5.85 7.81
C ASP A 127 -24.89 -7.14 7.14
N LYS A 128 -26.09 -7.55 7.51
CA LYS A 128 -26.73 -8.71 6.86
C LYS A 128 -27.37 -8.31 5.54
N TYR A 129 -27.24 -9.18 4.54
CA TYR A 129 -27.96 -9.08 3.27
C TYR A 129 -28.70 -10.40 3.00
N ASN A 130 -29.97 -10.32 2.59
CA ASN A 130 -30.89 -11.47 2.43
C ASN A 130 -30.95 -12.45 3.62
N GLY A 131 -30.65 -11.97 4.84
CA GLY A 131 -30.61 -12.75 6.07
C GLY A 131 -29.25 -13.36 6.41
N GLU A 132 -28.31 -13.34 5.47
CA GLU A 132 -26.95 -13.90 5.58
C GLU A 132 -25.97 -12.85 6.12
N ALA A 133 -25.06 -13.27 7.00
CA ALA A 133 -23.99 -12.41 7.48
C ALA A 133 -23.00 -12.12 6.34
N GLN A 134 -22.56 -10.88 6.21
CA GLN A 134 -21.56 -10.46 5.23
C GLN A 134 -20.29 -10.02 5.96
N THR A 135 -19.19 -9.98 5.24
CA THR A 135 -17.90 -9.38 5.62
C THR A 135 -17.74 -8.03 4.91
N GLN A 136 -16.76 -7.21 5.31
CA GLN A 136 -16.45 -5.99 4.55
C GLN A 136 -15.87 -6.27 3.17
N TRP A 137 -15.34 -7.48 2.91
CA TRP A 137 -14.95 -7.91 1.56
C TRP A 137 -16.16 -7.93 0.62
N ASP A 138 -17.30 -8.48 1.07
CA ASP A 138 -18.51 -8.56 0.25
C ASP A 138 -19.08 -7.16 -0.05
N TRP A 139 -18.95 -6.22 0.89
CA TRP A 139 -19.35 -4.81 0.69
C TRP A 139 -18.39 -4.06 -0.23
N ALA A 140 -17.08 -4.36 -0.18
CA ALA A 140 -16.08 -3.82 -1.10
C ALA A 140 -16.34 -4.30 -2.53
N LEU A 141 -16.49 -5.62 -2.74
CA LEU A 141 -16.77 -6.21 -4.05
C LEU A 141 -18.04 -5.63 -4.68
N ARG A 142 -19.14 -5.56 -3.92
CA ARG A 142 -20.40 -4.95 -4.39
C ARG A 142 -20.22 -3.50 -4.84
N ASN A 143 -19.51 -2.68 -4.08
CA ASN A 143 -19.26 -1.28 -4.43
C ASN A 143 -18.40 -1.15 -5.69
N VAL A 144 -17.23 -1.81 -5.75
CA VAL A 144 -16.35 -1.77 -6.93
C VAL A 144 -17.09 -2.26 -8.19
N LYS A 145 -17.91 -3.30 -8.06
CA LYS A 145 -18.72 -3.85 -9.17
C LYS A 145 -19.69 -2.83 -9.76
N VAL A 146 -20.32 -1.95 -8.97
CA VAL A 146 -21.23 -0.91 -9.48
C VAL A 146 -20.53 0.01 -10.48
N ALA A 147 -19.31 0.42 -10.17
CA ALA A 147 -18.50 1.24 -11.07
C ALA A 147 -18.08 0.42 -12.31
N ALA A 148 -17.57 -0.80 -12.12
CA ALA A 148 -17.12 -1.65 -13.22
C ALA A 148 -18.25 -2.00 -14.23
N ASP A 149 -19.45 -2.29 -13.76
CA ASP A 149 -20.61 -2.57 -14.62
C ASP A 149 -21.02 -1.37 -15.47
N TYR A 150 -20.98 -0.16 -14.90
CA TYR A 150 -21.19 1.07 -15.65
C TYR A 150 -20.04 1.32 -16.65
N LEU A 151 -18.79 1.10 -16.25
CA LEU A 151 -17.63 1.29 -17.11
C LEU A 151 -17.61 0.32 -18.30
N TRP A 152 -18.21 -0.86 -18.18
CA TRP A 152 -18.53 -1.72 -19.33
C TRP A 152 -19.67 -1.16 -20.19
N THR A 153 -20.78 -0.78 -19.56
CA THR A 153 -21.96 -0.19 -20.23
C THR A 153 -21.61 1.08 -21.03
N ALA A 154 -20.63 1.85 -20.56
CA ALA A 154 -20.07 3.01 -21.26
C ALA A 154 -19.49 2.67 -22.65
N LYS A 155 -19.08 1.42 -22.91
CA LYS A 155 -18.71 0.95 -24.25
C LYS A 155 -19.94 0.66 -25.12
N TYR A 156 -20.76 1.68 -25.35
CA TYR A 156 -22.09 1.52 -25.91
C TYR A 156 -22.13 1.10 -27.39
N ASN A 157 -21.03 1.16 -28.13
CA ASN A 157 -20.89 0.54 -29.45
C ASN A 157 -19.43 0.15 -29.78
N ASN A 158 -19.13 -0.17 -31.05
CA ASN A 158 -17.81 -0.62 -31.50
C ASN A 158 -16.80 0.49 -31.83
N THR A 159 -17.23 1.75 -31.89
CA THR A 159 -16.40 2.92 -32.23
C THR A 159 -16.41 4.00 -31.15
N HIS A 160 -17.25 3.88 -30.12
CA HIS A 160 -17.44 4.91 -29.10
C HIS A 160 -17.47 4.34 -27.68
N TYR A 161 -16.95 5.15 -26.76
CA TYR A 161 -16.96 4.90 -25.32
C TYR A 161 -17.37 6.18 -24.56
N ALA A 162 -18.40 6.12 -23.71
CA ALA A 162 -18.85 7.26 -22.91
C ALA A 162 -17.86 7.61 -21.80
N ALA A 163 -17.14 8.72 -21.96
CA ALA A 163 -16.20 9.23 -20.97
C ALA A 163 -16.87 10.12 -19.91
N GLN A 164 -17.93 10.85 -20.27
CA GLN A 164 -18.76 11.59 -19.33
C GLN A 164 -20.24 11.54 -19.71
N VAL A 165 -21.12 11.48 -18.70
CA VAL A 165 -22.56 11.75 -18.83
C VAL A 165 -22.93 12.90 -17.89
N GLY A 166 -23.45 13.99 -18.47
CA GLY A 166 -23.78 15.24 -17.76
C GLY A 166 -23.09 16.49 -18.36
N ASP A 167 -23.54 17.65 -17.90
CA ASP A 167 -23.06 18.97 -18.33
C ASP A 167 -22.85 19.85 -17.10
N GLN A 168 -21.58 20.17 -16.80
CA GLN A 168 -21.15 20.87 -15.59
C GLN A 168 -21.94 22.15 -15.36
N TYR A 169 -22.17 22.94 -16.42
CA TYR A 169 -22.89 24.20 -16.33
C TYR A 169 -24.35 24.02 -15.89
N THR A 170 -25.03 23.01 -16.44
CA THR A 170 -26.40 22.63 -16.06
C THR A 170 -26.45 22.05 -14.65
N ASP A 171 -25.55 21.12 -14.35
CA ASP A 171 -25.48 20.40 -13.10
C ASP A 171 -25.10 21.33 -11.93
N ASP A 172 -24.22 22.31 -12.14
CA ASP A 172 -23.84 23.32 -11.13
C ASP A 172 -24.89 24.41 -10.88
N ARG A 173 -25.78 24.67 -11.84
CA ARG A 173 -26.92 25.58 -11.66
C ARG A 173 -28.08 24.98 -10.87
N THR A 174 -28.07 23.66 -10.68
CA THR A 174 -29.16 22.94 -10.03
C THR A 174 -28.75 22.51 -8.63
N TRP A 175 -29.58 22.79 -7.60
CA TRP A 175 -29.40 22.26 -6.25
C TRP A 175 -30.66 21.50 -5.82
N LYS A 176 -30.73 20.21 -6.18
CA LYS A 176 -31.87 19.30 -6.05
C LYS A 176 -31.36 17.87 -5.85
N ALA A 177 -32.10 16.99 -5.18
CA ALA A 177 -31.77 15.55 -5.10
C ALA A 177 -31.68 14.88 -6.48
N ALA A 178 -30.86 13.83 -6.63
CA ALA A 178 -30.59 13.16 -7.92
C ALA A 178 -31.77 12.31 -8.43
N GLU A 179 -32.68 11.99 -7.53
CA GLU A 179 -33.94 11.29 -7.73
C GLU A 179 -34.96 12.15 -8.52
N ILE A 180 -34.79 13.47 -8.52
CA ILE A 180 -35.71 14.44 -9.14
C ILE A 180 -35.40 14.55 -10.64
N GLN A 181 -35.78 13.52 -11.38
CA GLN A 181 -35.63 13.43 -12.82
C GLN A 181 -36.83 14.06 -13.54
N PHE A 182 -36.58 14.97 -14.50
CA PHE A 182 -37.57 15.29 -15.55
C PHE A 182 -37.11 14.68 -16.90
N PRO A 183 -37.98 14.61 -17.94
CA PRO A 183 -37.68 13.86 -19.17
C PRO A 183 -36.39 14.29 -19.87
N ALA A 184 -35.50 13.32 -20.13
CA ALA A 184 -34.20 13.56 -20.73
C ALA A 184 -34.30 14.16 -22.15
N GLY A 185 -33.41 15.10 -22.46
CA GLY A 185 -33.29 15.66 -23.81
C GLY A 185 -34.29 16.75 -24.20
N GLN A 186 -34.96 17.42 -23.26
CA GLN A 186 -35.67 18.66 -23.56
C GLN A 186 -34.77 19.89 -23.39
N ILE A 187 -34.41 20.53 -24.51
CA ILE A 187 -33.90 21.90 -24.52
C ILE A 187 -35.08 22.84 -24.19
N GLY A 188 -34.86 23.83 -23.33
CA GLY A 188 -35.91 24.53 -22.56
C GLY A 188 -37.11 25.05 -23.36
N GLY A 189 -38.31 24.83 -22.80
CA GLY A 189 -39.54 25.52 -23.20
C GLY A 189 -39.64 26.91 -22.57
N PRO A 190 -40.49 27.81 -23.10
CA PRO A 190 -40.54 29.23 -22.70
C PRO A 190 -40.99 29.52 -21.25
N GLU A 191 -41.37 28.49 -20.48
CA GLU A 191 -41.74 28.61 -19.06
C GLU A 191 -40.67 28.08 -18.08
N SER A 192 -39.51 27.57 -18.55
CA SER A 192 -38.38 27.23 -17.69
C SER A 192 -37.02 27.59 -18.29
N PRO A 193 -36.33 28.62 -17.74
CA PRO A 193 -34.91 28.88 -18.00
C PRO A 193 -33.96 27.84 -17.38
N ASP A 194 -34.47 26.94 -16.54
CA ASP A 194 -33.69 26.00 -15.72
C ASP A 194 -33.68 24.59 -16.35
N SER A 195 -32.65 24.30 -17.14
CA SER A 195 -32.50 23.08 -17.95
C SER A 195 -32.11 21.81 -17.16
N THR A 196 -32.77 21.55 -16.02
CA THR A 196 -32.50 20.45 -15.06
C THR A 196 -32.57 19.01 -15.63
N THR A 197 -32.76 18.84 -16.95
CA THR A 197 -32.81 17.57 -17.69
C THR A 197 -31.65 17.36 -18.66
N TRP A 198 -30.79 18.36 -18.83
CA TRP A 198 -29.77 18.35 -19.86
C TRP A 198 -28.54 17.54 -19.41
N ARG A 199 -28.49 16.27 -19.82
CA ARG A 199 -27.44 15.30 -19.44
C ARG A 199 -26.79 14.67 -20.68
N PRO A 200 -26.00 15.44 -21.46
CA PRO A 200 -25.38 14.95 -22.68
C PRO A 200 -24.34 13.85 -22.41
N VAL A 201 -24.04 13.08 -23.46
CA VAL A 201 -22.99 12.07 -23.46
C VAL A 201 -21.78 12.63 -24.22
N TRP A 202 -20.62 12.57 -23.58
CA TRP A 202 -19.32 12.92 -24.17
C TRP A 202 -18.51 11.64 -24.30
N SER A 203 -18.08 11.35 -25.52
CA SER A 203 -17.51 10.04 -25.86
C SER A 203 -16.11 10.17 -26.42
N VAL A 204 -15.26 9.21 -26.08
CA VAL A 204 -14.11 8.85 -26.89
C VAL A 204 -14.63 8.23 -28.18
N ASP A 205 -14.12 8.68 -29.32
CA ASP A 205 -14.33 8.08 -30.63
C ASP A 205 -13.02 7.38 -31.05
N SER A 206 -13.12 6.14 -31.51
CA SER A 206 -12.03 5.31 -32.06
C SER A 206 -11.19 5.99 -33.16
N THR A 207 -11.70 7.04 -33.79
CA THR A 207 -11.03 7.80 -34.85
C THR A 207 -10.30 9.06 -34.37
N CYS A 208 -10.44 9.44 -33.09
CA CYS A 208 -9.98 10.73 -32.56
C CYS A 208 -8.69 10.67 -31.72
N ASP A 209 -7.86 9.63 -31.90
CA ASP A 209 -6.50 9.42 -31.34
C ASP A 209 -6.28 9.69 -29.83
N ARG A 210 -7.37 9.82 -29.06
CA ARG A 210 -7.40 10.30 -27.67
C ARG A 210 -8.29 9.47 -26.76
N GLY A 211 -8.03 9.53 -25.46
CA GLY A 211 -8.88 8.97 -24.42
C GLY A 211 -8.37 7.66 -23.81
N ALA A 212 -7.08 7.37 -23.98
CA ALA A 212 -6.42 6.20 -23.43
C ALA A 212 -6.38 6.22 -21.89
N ASP A 213 -6.37 7.41 -21.28
CA ASP A 213 -6.53 7.65 -19.84
C ASP A 213 -7.85 7.09 -19.29
N VAL A 214 -8.97 7.54 -19.88
CA VAL A 214 -10.33 7.15 -19.45
C VAL A 214 -10.56 5.65 -19.66
N LEU A 215 -10.14 5.14 -20.82
CA LEU A 215 -10.27 3.72 -21.16
C LEU A 215 -9.33 2.84 -20.32
N GLY A 216 -8.12 3.31 -20.00
CA GLY A 216 -7.20 2.62 -19.10
C GLY A 216 -7.80 2.44 -17.70
N GLN A 217 -8.39 3.50 -17.13
CA GLN A 217 -9.09 3.39 -15.84
C GLN A 217 -10.32 2.48 -15.89
N ALA A 218 -11.04 2.43 -17.03
CA ALA A 218 -12.14 1.47 -17.22
C ALA A 218 -11.64 0.01 -17.28
N VAL A 219 -10.54 -0.26 -17.98
CA VAL A 219 -9.87 -1.57 -18.03
C VAL A 219 -9.43 -2.00 -16.63
N ALA A 220 -8.77 -1.10 -15.89
CA ALA A 220 -8.27 -1.36 -14.54
C ALA A 220 -9.39 -1.81 -13.59
N ALA A 221 -10.53 -1.10 -13.57
CA ALA A 221 -11.66 -1.44 -12.71
C ALA A 221 -12.32 -2.78 -13.11
N LEU A 222 -12.46 -3.06 -14.41
CA LEU A 222 -13.00 -4.35 -14.88
C LEU A 222 -12.08 -5.51 -14.51
N ALA A 223 -10.79 -5.39 -14.80
CA ALA A 223 -9.81 -6.41 -14.46
C ALA A 223 -9.71 -6.63 -12.94
N SER A 224 -9.76 -5.57 -12.13
CA SER A 224 -9.72 -5.70 -10.67
C SER A 224 -10.95 -6.42 -10.10
N VAL A 225 -12.14 -6.20 -10.65
CA VAL A 225 -13.35 -6.99 -10.27
C VAL A 225 -13.21 -8.45 -10.66
N GLY A 226 -12.64 -8.73 -11.84
CA GLY A 226 -12.33 -10.11 -12.24
C GLY A 226 -11.39 -10.80 -11.26
N VAL A 227 -10.33 -10.09 -10.82
CA VAL A 227 -9.40 -10.59 -9.80
C VAL A 227 -10.15 -10.86 -8.49
N MET A 228 -10.98 -9.93 -7.99
CA MET A 228 -11.76 -10.17 -6.76
C MET A 228 -12.67 -11.41 -6.87
N TYR A 229 -13.40 -11.59 -7.98
CA TYR A 229 -14.21 -12.80 -8.17
C TYR A 229 -13.40 -14.10 -8.20
N SER A 230 -12.17 -14.08 -8.75
CA SER A 230 -11.28 -15.26 -8.70
C SER A 230 -10.80 -15.59 -7.29
N ARG A 231 -10.79 -14.61 -6.36
CA ARG A 231 -10.49 -14.85 -4.93
C ARG A 231 -11.66 -15.46 -4.16
N ASP A 232 -12.88 -15.36 -4.68
CA ASP A 232 -14.07 -16.03 -4.18
C ASP A 232 -14.37 -17.34 -4.93
N ASP A 233 -13.38 -17.89 -5.65
CA ASP A 233 -13.45 -19.08 -6.52
C ASP A 233 -14.50 -19.02 -7.65
N ASP A 234 -15.15 -17.86 -7.89
CA ASP A 234 -16.05 -17.63 -9.02
C ASP A 234 -15.27 -17.30 -10.30
N ASN A 235 -14.57 -18.33 -10.79
CA ASN A 235 -13.79 -18.27 -12.03
C ASN A 235 -14.66 -17.99 -13.27
N GLY A 236 -15.97 -18.26 -13.22
CA GLY A 236 -16.91 -17.95 -14.28
C GLY A 236 -17.10 -16.44 -14.42
N THR A 237 -17.52 -15.78 -13.34
CA THR A 237 -17.67 -14.32 -13.32
C THR A 237 -16.33 -13.61 -13.50
N ALA A 238 -15.24 -14.13 -12.92
CA ALA A 238 -13.89 -13.61 -13.15
C ALA A 238 -13.52 -13.56 -14.64
N SER A 239 -13.72 -14.67 -15.35
CA SER A 239 -13.47 -14.80 -16.80
C SER A 239 -14.31 -13.82 -17.63
N GLU A 240 -15.57 -13.55 -17.25
CA GLU A 240 -16.37 -12.51 -17.90
C GLU A 240 -15.77 -11.11 -17.74
N TYR A 241 -15.31 -10.74 -16.54
CA TYR A 241 -14.70 -9.43 -16.30
C TYR A 241 -13.34 -9.28 -16.97
N TYR A 242 -12.52 -10.33 -16.99
CA TYR A 242 -11.29 -10.38 -17.80
C TYR A 242 -11.59 -10.19 -19.28
N THR A 243 -12.65 -10.81 -19.81
CA THR A 243 -13.06 -10.65 -21.22
C THR A 243 -13.49 -9.21 -21.53
N LYS A 244 -14.22 -8.56 -20.61
CA LYS A 244 -14.63 -7.15 -20.73
C LYS A 244 -13.42 -6.21 -20.70
N ALA A 245 -12.46 -6.46 -19.81
CA ALA A 245 -11.24 -5.69 -19.67
C ALA A 245 -10.30 -5.85 -20.89
N ASP A 246 -10.07 -7.09 -21.34
CA ASP A 246 -9.32 -7.39 -22.57
C ASP A 246 -9.94 -6.67 -23.77
N THR A 247 -11.27 -6.77 -23.94
CA THR A 247 -12.02 -6.10 -25.01
C THR A 247 -11.83 -4.58 -25.01
N LEU A 248 -11.76 -3.93 -23.84
CA LEU A 248 -11.47 -2.49 -23.77
C LEU A 248 -10.00 -2.17 -24.03
N TYR A 249 -9.04 -2.98 -23.56
CA TYR A 249 -7.64 -2.76 -23.90
C TYR A 249 -7.37 -2.94 -25.40
N LYS A 250 -7.99 -3.94 -26.04
CA LYS A 250 -8.02 -4.08 -27.50
C LYS A 250 -8.59 -2.83 -28.19
N PHE A 251 -9.65 -2.25 -27.65
CA PHE A 251 -10.22 -1.02 -28.22
C PHE A 251 -9.23 0.16 -28.16
N ILE A 252 -8.36 0.24 -27.14
CA ILE A 252 -7.24 1.20 -27.09
C ILE A 252 -6.19 0.84 -28.15
N ALA A 253 -5.68 -0.40 -28.11
CA ALA A 253 -4.54 -0.85 -28.91
C ALA A 253 -4.84 -0.92 -30.43
N ASP A 254 -5.94 -1.57 -30.82
CA ASP A 254 -6.31 -1.79 -32.22
C ASP A 254 -6.72 -0.49 -32.94
N ASN A 255 -7.16 0.53 -32.19
CA ASN A 255 -7.44 1.88 -32.72
C ASN A 255 -6.29 2.88 -32.47
N THR A 256 -5.17 2.43 -31.91
CA THR A 256 -3.98 3.27 -31.61
C THR A 256 -4.33 4.54 -30.80
N LEU A 257 -5.23 4.41 -29.82
CA LEU A 257 -5.60 5.54 -28.97
C LEU A 257 -4.44 5.89 -28.04
N GLU A 258 -3.99 7.14 -28.12
CA GLU A 258 -3.00 7.71 -27.20
C GLU A 258 -3.66 8.84 -26.40
N GLY A 259 -2.87 9.66 -25.70
CA GLY A 259 -3.32 10.94 -25.14
C GLY A 259 -4.44 10.90 -24.10
N VAL A 260 -4.74 12.09 -23.58
CA VAL A 260 -5.84 12.32 -22.63
C VAL A 260 -7.15 12.65 -23.34
N PHE A 261 -8.26 12.21 -22.77
CA PHE A 261 -9.58 12.65 -23.22
C PHE A 261 -9.74 14.15 -22.97
N MET A 262 -10.19 14.89 -23.99
CA MET A 262 -10.50 16.32 -23.83
C MET A 262 -11.98 16.57 -24.09
N ILE A 263 -12.69 16.94 -23.03
CA ILE A 263 -14.05 17.47 -23.12
C ILE A 263 -13.98 18.87 -23.75
N PRO A 264 -14.93 19.27 -24.61
CA PRO A 264 -14.97 20.62 -25.15
C PRO A 264 -15.01 21.73 -24.08
N ASP A 265 -14.44 22.89 -24.42
CA ASP A 265 -14.23 24.04 -23.52
C ASP A 265 -15.42 24.35 -22.61
N GLY A 266 -15.18 24.37 -21.29
CA GLY A 266 -16.14 24.82 -20.28
C GLY A 266 -16.95 23.73 -19.58
N ASN A 267 -16.74 22.44 -19.89
CA ASN A 267 -17.40 21.31 -19.22
C ASN A 267 -16.39 20.33 -18.59
N ILE A 268 -15.33 20.88 -17.99
CA ILE A 268 -14.24 20.13 -17.36
C ILE A 268 -14.28 20.36 -15.85
N THR A 269 -14.54 19.29 -15.09
CA THR A 269 -14.42 19.28 -13.62
C THR A 269 -13.12 18.66 -13.14
N ILE A 270 -12.66 17.58 -13.79
CA ILE A 270 -11.42 16.87 -13.48
C ILE A 270 -10.64 16.71 -14.78
N LEU A 271 -9.41 17.19 -14.78
CA LEU A 271 -8.46 17.08 -15.89
C LEU A 271 -7.60 15.85 -15.68
N SER A 272 -7.39 15.04 -16.72
CA SER A 272 -6.19 14.23 -16.82
C SER A 272 -5.11 14.97 -17.61
N ARG A 273 -3.86 14.80 -17.20
CA ARG A 273 -2.65 15.38 -17.81
C ARG A 273 -1.71 14.30 -18.33
N THR A 274 -1.96 13.03 -18.04
CA THR A 274 -1.20 11.85 -18.48
C THR A 274 -2.14 10.72 -18.85
N TYR A 275 -1.61 9.71 -19.55
CA TYR A 275 -2.37 8.52 -19.94
C TYR A 275 -1.53 7.24 -19.87
N ARG A 276 -0.22 7.36 -19.65
CA ARG A 276 0.74 6.24 -19.70
C ARG A 276 0.90 5.58 -18.35
N ASP A 277 0.72 6.33 -17.28
CA ASP A 277 0.45 5.80 -15.95
C ASP A 277 -0.91 5.09 -15.90
N ASP A 278 -1.97 5.63 -16.51
CA ASP A 278 -3.27 4.93 -16.63
C ASP A 278 -3.16 3.62 -17.42
N LEU A 279 -2.46 3.61 -18.55
CA LEU A 279 -2.22 2.39 -19.33
C LEU A 279 -1.30 1.39 -18.60
N SER A 280 -0.31 1.88 -17.85
CA SER A 280 0.56 1.05 -17.02
C SER A 280 -0.21 0.41 -15.85
N TRP A 281 -1.13 1.15 -15.24
CA TRP A 281 -2.08 0.66 -14.24
C TRP A 281 -3.06 -0.37 -14.83
N ALA A 282 -3.66 -0.08 -15.99
CA ALA A 282 -4.58 -0.96 -16.71
C ALA A 282 -3.93 -2.30 -17.10
N ALA A 283 -2.77 -2.24 -17.76
CA ALA A 283 -2.01 -3.43 -18.14
C ALA A 283 -1.45 -4.15 -16.89
N GLY A 284 -1.10 -3.42 -15.82
CA GLY A 284 -0.70 -4.00 -14.53
C GLY A 284 -1.79 -4.87 -13.92
N TRP A 285 -3.04 -4.44 -13.98
CA TRP A 285 -4.19 -5.25 -13.54
C TRP A 285 -4.43 -6.48 -14.40
N LEU A 286 -4.31 -6.36 -15.72
CA LEU A 286 -4.42 -7.51 -16.62
C LEU A 286 -3.22 -8.48 -16.49
N CYS A 287 -2.03 -7.99 -16.18
CA CYS A 287 -0.86 -8.80 -15.80
C CYS A 287 -1.12 -9.58 -14.51
N ARG A 288 -1.68 -8.93 -13.47
CA ARG A 288 -2.09 -9.60 -12.22
C ARG A 288 -3.11 -10.71 -12.50
N ALA A 289 -4.11 -10.43 -13.33
CA ALA A 289 -5.11 -11.41 -13.77
C ALA A 289 -4.47 -12.60 -14.50
N GLN A 290 -3.58 -12.36 -15.47
CA GLN A 290 -2.84 -13.42 -16.18
C GLN A 290 -2.02 -14.30 -15.24
N LEU A 291 -1.28 -13.70 -14.30
CA LEU A 291 -0.47 -14.42 -13.32
C LEU A 291 -1.33 -15.36 -12.46
N GLN A 292 -2.53 -14.94 -12.10
CA GLN A 292 -3.44 -15.71 -11.25
C GLN A 292 -4.31 -16.73 -12.03
N ASP A 293 -4.53 -16.54 -13.34
CA ASP A 293 -5.27 -17.45 -14.23
C ASP A 293 -4.40 -18.58 -14.83
N GLY A 294 -3.10 -18.64 -14.50
CA GLY A 294 -2.20 -19.73 -14.92
C GLY A 294 -0.89 -19.30 -15.58
N GLY A 295 -0.60 -18.01 -15.69
CA GLY A 295 0.73 -17.48 -15.99
C GLY A 295 0.75 -16.29 -16.94
N ALA A 296 1.86 -15.54 -16.93
CA ALA A 296 2.08 -14.29 -17.67
C ALA A 296 2.28 -14.46 -19.20
N ARG A 297 1.45 -15.25 -19.89
CA ARG A 297 1.51 -15.39 -21.36
C ARG A 297 0.13 -15.14 -21.99
N PRO A 298 0.08 -14.60 -23.23
CA PRO A 298 -1.17 -14.53 -23.98
C PRO A 298 -1.78 -15.92 -24.15
N GLY A 299 -3.10 -16.01 -24.00
CA GLY A 299 -3.82 -17.28 -23.98
C GLY A 299 -5.15 -17.17 -23.25
N GLY A 300 -6.06 -18.11 -23.54
CA GLY A 300 -7.41 -18.11 -22.96
C GLY A 300 -8.17 -16.83 -23.30
N VAL A 301 -8.44 -16.02 -22.28
CA VAL A 301 -9.15 -14.73 -22.39
C VAL A 301 -8.23 -13.58 -22.82
N PHE A 302 -6.91 -13.70 -22.62
CA PHE A 302 -5.98 -12.57 -22.74
C PHE A 302 -5.30 -12.49 -24.12
N SER A 303 -5.46 -11.34 -24.78
CA SER A 303 -4.99 -11.02 -26.13
C SER A 303 -3.50 -10.68 -26.24
N TYR A 304 -2.90 -10.09 -25.19
CA TYR A 304 -1.52 -9.59 -25.20
C TYR A 304 -0.72 -10.11 -23.99
N ASP A 305 0.59 -9.88 -23.97
CA ASP A 305 1.43 -10.06 -22.77
C ASP A 305 1.29 -8.79 -21.93
N TYR A 306 0.36 -8.81 -20.98
CA TYR A 306 0.03 -7.60 -20.24
C TYR A 306 1.13 -7.19 -19.26
N CYS A 307 2.02 -8.10 -18.87
CA CYS A 307 3.19 -7.76 -18.06
C CYS A 307 4.23 -6.98 -18.88
N SER A 308 4.44 -7.35 -20.15
CA SER A 308 5.27 -6.57 -21.10
C SER A 308 4.63 -5.24 -21.49
N GLU A 309 3.31 -5.19 -21.70
CA GLU A 309 2.56 -3.95 -21.95
C GLU A 309 2.66 -2.96 -20.77
N ALA A 310 2.53 -3.47 -19.54
CA ALA A 310 2.61 -2.65 -18.33
C ALA A 310 4.00 -2.05 -18.13
N ALA A 311 5.05 -2.84 -18.36
CA ALA A 311 6.44 -2.39 -18.37
C ALA A 311 6.69 -1.31 -19.43
N THR A 312 6.15 -1.50 -20.64
CA THR A 312 6.34 -0.55 -21.76
C THR A 312 5.72 0.81 -21.44
N ASN A 313 4.49 0.83 -20.93
CA ASN A 313 3.81 2.07 -20.54
C ASN A 313 4.46 2.72 -19.30
N TRP A 314 4.94 1.92 -18.34
CA TRP A 314 5.74 2.39 -17.20
C TRP A 314 6.98 3.17 -17.65
N MET A 315 7.81 2.56 -18.51
CA MET A 315 9.04 3.19 -18.99
C MET A 315 8.76 4.48 -19.75
N TYR A 316 7.70 4.52 -20.56
CA TYR A 316 7.34 5.70 -21.33
C TYR A 316 6.97 6.87 -20.40
N GLN A 317 6.23 6.61 -19.32
CA GLN A 317 5.94 7.60 -18.29
C GLN A 317 7.21 8.07 -17.57
N GLN A 318 8.08 7.13 -17.13
CA GLN A 318 9.34 7.44 -16.45
C GLN A 318 10.23 8.37 -17.29
N ASN A 319 10.39 8.06 -18.58
CA ASN A 319 11.24 8.82 -19.49
C ASN A 319 10.74 10.24 -19.80
N ILE A 320 9.44 10.51 -19.62
CA ILE A 320 8.84 11.82 -19.92
C ILE A 320 8.66 12.67 -18.66
N ARG A 321 8.31 12.06 -17.51
CA ARG A 321 7.96 12.80 -16.28
C ARG A 321 8.81 12.46 -15.05
N GLY A 322 9.57 11.37 -15.10
CA GLY A 322 10.29 10.86 -13.94
C GLY A 322 9.36 10.60 -12.75
N HIS A 323 9.91 10.69 -11.54
CA HIS A 323 9.14 10.48 -10.32
C HIS A 323 8.06 11.56 -10.14
N GLN A 324 6.83 11.12 -9.84
CA GLN A 324 5.66 11.98 -9.61
C GLN A 324 5.06 11.63 -8.25
N PRO A 325 5.52 12.24 -7.14
CA PRO A 325 5.35 11.74 -5.77
C PRO A 325 3.96 12.00 -5.16
N VAL A 326 2.90 11.83 -5.95
CA VAL A 326 1.52 12.16 -5.58
C VAL A 326 0.57 11.14 -6.20
N LEU A 327 -0.46 10.69 -5.48
CA LEU A 327 -1.49 9.80 -6.00
C LEU A 327 -2.82 10.54 -6.16
N THR A 328 -3.35 10.60 -7.38
CA THR A 328 -4.70 11.13 -7.69
C THR A 328 -5.29 10.41 -8.91
N THR A 329 -6.56 10.67 -9.23
CA THR A 329 -7.19 10.26 -10.50
C THR A 329 -6.46 10.72 -11.76
N ASP A 330 -5.64 11.78 -11.67
CA ASP A 330 -4.84 12.35 -12.78
C ASP A 330 -3.40 11.82 -12.81
N ASN A 331 -2.95 11.16 -11.74
CA ASN A 331 -1.61 10.59 -11.64
C ASN A 331 -1.66 9.31 -10.80
N MET A 332 -1.79 8.19 -11.49
CA MET A 332 -1.85 6.85 -10.91
C MET A 332 -0.47 6.18 -10.88
N TYR A 333 0.60 6.92 -11.21
CA TYR A 333 1.93 6.34 -11.43
C TYR A 333 2.53 5.65 -10.20
N VAL A 334 2.35 6.19 -9.00
CA VAL A 334 2.79 5.52 -7.76
C VAL A 334 1.92 4.30 -7.41
N ALA A 335 0.63 4.31 -7.76
CA ALA A 335 -0.22 3.12 -7.62
C ALA A 335 0.20 2.02 -8.60
N ALA A 336 0.51 2.36 -9.85
CA ALA A 336 1.14 1.45 -10.81
C ALA A 336 2.45 0.87 -10.24
N ALA A 337 3.34 1.69 -9.65
CA ALA A 337 4.56 1.19 -9.02
C ALA A 337 4.28 0.10 -7.95
N LEU A 338 3.29 0.32 -7.09
CA LEU A 338 2.87 -0.65 -6.07
C LEU A 338 2.32 -1.94 -6.69
N LEU A 339 1.42 -1.84 -7.67
CA LEU A 339 0.81 -3.01 -8.32
C LEU A 339 1.81 -3.79 -9.18
N LEU A 340 2.73 -3.13 -9.89
CA LEU A 340 3.73 -3.79 -10.73
C LEU A 340 4.79 -4.51 -9.88
N ARG A 341 5.21 -3.92 -8.76
CA ARG A 341 5.99 -4.63 -7.72
C ARG A 341 5.25 -5.88 -7.26
N ASP A 342 3.95 -5.77 -6.96
CA ASP A 342 3.14 -6.91 -6.51
C ASP A 342 3.03 -8.00 -7.59
N CYS A 343 2.93 -7.63 -8.87
CA CYS A 343 3.02 -8.58 -9.98
C CYS A 343 4.39 -9.28 -10.07
N VAL A 344 5.50 -8.61 -9.75
CA VAL A 344 6.83 -9.23 -9.70
C VAL A 344 6.93 -10.25 -8.57
N GLU A 345 6.35 -9.98 -7.40
CA GLU A 345 6.26 -10.97 -6.31
C GLU A 345 5.35 -12.17 -6.67
N LEU A 346 4.28 -11.93 -7.43
CA LEU A 346 3.44 -12.97 -8.03
C LEU A 346 4.11 -13.73 -9.19
N GLY A 347 5.38 -13.46 -9.50
CA GLY A 347 6.17 -14.20 -10.49
C GLY A 347 6.15 -13.64 -11.91
N ALA A 348 5.89 -12.35 -12.10
CA ALA A 348 6.03 -11.72 -13.41
C ALA A 348 7.43 -11.94 -14.02
N PRO A 349 7.52 -12.21 -15.35
CA PRO A 349 8.78 -12.39 -16.05
C PRO A 349 9.44 -11.04 -16.41
N SER A 350 10.62 -11.13 -17.03
CA SER A 350 11.17 -10.03 -17.84
C SER A 350 10.18 -9.60 -18.92
N PRO A 351 10.07 -8.29 -19.25
CA PRO A 351 10.89 -7.21 -18.72
C PRO A 351 10.41 -6.65 -17.36
N LEU A 352 9.16 -6.94 -16.95
CA LEU A 352 8.57 -6.33 -15.74
C LEU A 352 9.37 -6.61 -14.47
N ARG A 353 9.85 -7.85 -14.31
CA ARG A 353 10.76 -8.25 -13.21
C ARG A 353 12.02 -7.39 -13.14
N ASP A 354 12.59 -7.05 -14.29
CA ASP A 354 13.89 -6.41 -14.36
C ASP A 354 13.78 -4.90 -14.04
N TYR A 355 12.58 -4.31 -14.17
CA TYR A 355 12.24 -2.96 -13.71
C TYR A 355 11.78 -2.87 -12.25
N ASN A 356 11.73 -3.98 -11.50
CA ASN A 356 11.37 -3.94 -10.08
C ASN A 356 12.18 -2.92 -9.24
N PRO A 357 13.50 -2.74 -9.44
CA PRO A 357 14.26 -1.68 -8.76
C PRO A 357 13.73 -0.26 -9.04
N GLU A 358 13.19 0.00 -10.24
CA GLU A 358 12.59 1.30 -10.57
C GLU A 358 11.24 1.51 -9.89
N PHE A 359 10.40 0.47 -9.82
CA PHE A 359 9.12 0.53 -9.08
C PHE A 359 9.39 0.87 -7.61
N LEU A 360 10.36 0.17 -7.00
CA LEU A 360 10.79 0.39 -5.62
C LEU A 360 11.37 1.80 -5.44
N ALA A 361 12.20 2.28 -6.37
CA ALA A 361 12.77 3.64 -6.33
C ALA A 361 11.70 4.74 -6.43
N MET A 362 10.67 4.58 -7.26
CA MET A 362 9.55 5.52 -7.37
C MET A 362 8.69 5.54 -6.08
N ILE A 363 8.43 4.37 -5.49
CA ILE A 363 7.74 4.25 -4.19
C ILE A 363 8.55 4.95 -3.10
N ASP A 364 9.84 4.66 -3.01
CA ASP A 364 10.70 5.19 -1.95
C ASP A 364 10.95 6.70 -2.13
N ALA A 365 11.13 7.20 -3.36
CA ALA A 365 11.22 8.63 -3.66
C ALA A 365 9.92 9.40 -3.36
N THR A 366 8.75 8.77 -3.53
CA THR A 366 7.47 9.34 -3.10
C THR A 366 7.45 9.51 -1.59
N ILE A 367 7.93 8.50 -0.86
CA ILE A 367 7.94 8.49 0.60
C ILE A 367 8.92 9.53 1.15
N ASP A 368 10.12 9.62 0.58
CA ASP A 368 11.12 10.62 0.96
C ASP A 368 10.61 12.06 0.73
N PHE A 369 9.90 12.32 -0.38
CA PHE A 369 9.28 13.63 -0.62
C PHE A 369 8.29 14.03 0.48
N TRP A 370 7.43 13.10 0.93
CA TRP A 370 6.42 13.39 1.95
C TRP A 370 6.98 13.48 3.37
N LEU A 371 7.99 12.67 3.69
CA LEU A 371 8.68 12.68 4.99
C LEU A 371 9.68 13.83 5.14
N ALA A 372 10.26 14.35 4.05
CA ALA A 372 11.21 15.46 4.11
C ALA A 372 10.56 16.79 4.53
N ALA A 373 9.25 16.93 4.35
CA ALA A 373 8.52 18.15 4.69
C ALA A 373 8.03 18.22 6.15
N GLU A 374 8.27 17.19 6.98
CA GLU A 374 7.74 17.09 8.36
C GLU A 374 8.16 18.24 9.30
N GLY A 375 9.20 19.01 8.95
CA GLY A 375 9.60 20.25 9.65
C GLY A 375 9.17 21.56 8.98
N ASN A 376 8.51 21.53 7.82
CA ASN A 376 8.15 22.72 7.04
C ASN A 376 6.74 23.19 7.42
N LEU A 377 6.61 24.27 8.20
CA LEU A 377 5.30 24.85 8.51
C LEU A 377 4.65 25.46 7.26
N CYS A 378 3.32 25.37 7.15
CA CYS A 378 2.59 26.03 6.06
C CYS A 378 2.55 27.56 6.24
N GLU A 379 3.31 28.28 5.42
CA GLU A 379 3.19 29.72 5.27
C GLU A 379 2.35 30.10 4.04
N ALA A 380 1.52 31.14 4.18
CA ALA A 380 0.57 31.57 3.14
C ALA A 380 1.23 32.09 1.84
N CYS A 381 2.57 32.21 1.79
CA CYS A 381 3.32 32.72 0.65
C CYS A 381 4.39 31.75 0.07
N ASP A 382 4.72 30.65 0.76
CA ASP A 382 5.82 29.75 0.35
C ASP A 382 5.46 28.74 -0.76
N LEU A 383 4.18 28.72 -1.16
CA LEU A 383 3.60 27.73 -2.08
C LEU A 383 3.96 27.95 -3.56
N LEU A 384 4.97 28.77 -3.84
CA LEU A 384 5.62 28.87 -5.15
C LEU A 384 6.94 28.07 -5.22
N GLY A 385 7.41 27.51 -4.09
CA GLY A 385 8.66 26.75 -4.01
C GLY A 385 8.49 25.23 -4.15
N ASN A 386 8.00 24.58 -3.08
CA ASN A 386 8.15 23.13 -2.90
C ASN A 386 6.83 22.32 -2.76
N GLY A 387 5.67 22.98 -2.68
CA GLY A 387 4.37 22.31 -2.78
C GLY A 387 3.98 21.32 -1.68
N LEU A 388 4.72 21.23 -0.57
CA LEU A 388 4.33 20.41 0.59
C LEU A 388 4.77 21.07 1.90
N CYS A 389 3.84 21.21 2.83
CA CYS A 389 4.05 21.81 4.15
C CYS A 389 3.17 21.10 5.20
N TYR A 390 3.35 21.42 6.48
CA TYR A 390 2.63 20.83 7.60
C TYR A 390 1.88 21.90 8.40
N VAL A 391 0.68 21.56 8.86
CA VAL A 391 -0.08 22.33 9.85
C VAL A 391 -0.42 21.42 11.01
N ASP A 392 0.05 21.75 12.22
CA ASP A 392 -0.25 20.96 13.43
C ASP A 392 -0.01 19.44 13.27
N GLY A 393 1.11 19.07 12.61
CA GLY A 393 1.45 17.67 12.34
C GLY A 393 0.77 17.02 11.11
N PHE A 394 -0.18 17.69 10.47
CA PHE A 394 -0.83 17.25 9.24
C PHE A 394 -0.13 17.78 7.98
N ALA A 395 0.27 16.86 7.10
CA ALA A 395 0.86 17.17 5.80
C ALA A 395 -0.18 17.72 4.82
N MET A 396 0.17 18.77 4.09
CA MET A 396 -0.69 19.45 3.13
C MET A 396 0.05 19.76 1.83
N TYR A 397 -0.32 19.03 0.77
CA TYR A 397 0.23 19.25 -0.59
C TYR A 397 -0.44 20.43 -1.31
N GLN A 398 -1.74 20.65 -1.10
CA GLN A 398 -2.46 21.82 -1.63
C GLN A 398 -3.71 22.12 -0.82
N LEU A 399 -4.18 23.37 -0.89
CA LEU A 399 -5.37 23.85 -0.16
C LEU A 399 -6.66 23.08 -0.47
N TYR A 400 -6.88 22.77 -1.75
CA TYR A 400 -8.10 22.14 -2.23
C TYR A 400 -7.95 20.63 -2.17
N ALA A 401 -8.84 19.94 -1.45
CA ALA A 401 -8.77 18.50 -1.21
C ALA A 401 -7.55 18.05 -0.40
N SER A 402 -7.03 18.89 0.51
CA SER A 402 -5.85 18.59 1.35
C SER A 402 -5.92 17.21 2.02
N ALA A 403 -7.09 16.85 2.57
CA ALA A 403 -7.34 15.54 3.17
C ALA A 403 -7.16 14.36 2.20
N HIS A 404 -7.61 14.50 0.95
CA HIS A 404 -7.53 13.46 -0.07
C HIS A 404 -6.08 13.13 -0.47
N PHE A 405 -5.25 14.15 -0.72
CA PHE A 405 -3.85 13.94 -1.08
C PHE A 405 -3.11 13.19 0.04
N THR A 406 -3.32 13.60 1.28
CA THR A 406 -2.64 13.03 2.44
C THR A 406 -3.16 11.63 2.76
N ALA A 407 -4.47 11.38 2.66
CA ALA A 407 -5.04 10.04 2.83
C ALA A 407 -4.58 9.05 1.74
N ASN A 408 -4.50 9.49 0.48
CA ASN A 408 -3.95 8.67 -0.60
C ASN A 408 -2.50 8.28 -0.34
N ILE A 409 -1.68 9.20 0.15
CA ILE A 409 -0.27 8.91 0.43
C ILE A 409 -0.09 8.13 1.74
N ALA A 410 -0.97 8.29 2.74
CA ALA A 410 -1.03 7.39 3.89
C ALA A 410 -1.26 5.94 3.44
N PHE A 411 -2.18 5.71 2.49
CA PHE A 411 -2.34 4.39 1.89
C PHE A 411 -1.10 3.91 1.11
N VAL A 412 -0.47 4.76 0.28
CA VAL A 412 0.78 4.41 -0.43
C VAL A 412 1.88 4.01 0.55
N MET A 413 2.06 4.75 1.64
CA MET A 413 3.03 4.47 2.69
C MET A 413 2.78 3.09 3.30
N LEU A 414 1.54 2.80 3.68
CA LEU A 414 1.14 1.53 4.30
C LEU A 414 1.29 0.36 3.31
N ALA A 415 0.73 0.47 2.10
CA ALA A 415 0.86 -0.50 1.01
C ALA A 415 2.30 -0.66 0.48
N SER A 416 3.23 0.22 0.87
CA SER A 416 4.66 0.08 0.63
C SER A 416 5.39 -0.82 1.63
N THR A 417 4.76 -1.20 2.76
CA THR A 417 5.36 -1.97 3.87
C THR A 417 5.02 -3.48 3.85
N PRO A 418 5.74 -4.34 4.62
CA PRO A 418 5.50 -5.79 4.61
C PRO A 418 4.18 -6.20 5.25
N ARG A 419 3.59 -7.28 4.73
CA ARG A 419 2.28 -7.84 5.07
C ARG A 419 2.35 -9.39 5.11
N PRO A 420 2.96 -10.02 6.13
CA PRO A 420 3.34 -11.43 6.09
C PRO A 420 2.17 -12.41 5.86
N ASP A 421 0.98 -12.07 6.37
CA ASP A 421 -0.24 -12.87 6.25
C ASP A 421 -0.95 -12.77 4.89
N GLU A 422 -0.56 -11.86 4.01
CA GLU A 422 -1.27 -11.59 2.75
C GLU A 422 -0.67 -12.37 1.57
N LEU A 423 -1.45 -12.53 0.49
CA LEU A 423 -1.01 -13.22 -0.73
C LEU A 423 0.25 -12.58 -1.34
N VAL A 424 0.35 -11.26 -1.26
CA VAL A 424 1.53 -10.48 -1.66
C VAL A 424 2.08 -9.79 -0.42
N ARG A 425 3.21 -10.33 0.07
CA ARG A 425 3.80 -10.02 1.37
C ARG A 425 4.69 -8.79 1.36
N ASN A 426 5.22 -8.40 0.20
CA ASN A 426 6.14 -7.27 0.03
C ASN A 426 7.31 -7.33 1.03
N TRP A 427 7.92 -8.51 1.13
CA TRP A 427 9.16 -8.71 1.87
C TRP A 427 10.32 -8.10 1.08
N ARG A 428 11.00 -7.10 1.66
CA ARG A 428 12.23 -6.54 1.09
C ARG A 428 13.37 -6.79 2.07
N THR A 429 14.52 -7.21 1.58
CA THR A 429 15.69 -7.60 2.38
C THR A 429 16.67 -6.46 2.70
N ASN A 430 16.42 -5.25 2.21
CA ASN A 430 17.32 -4.10 2.41
C ASN A 430 17.13 -3.46 3.79
N VAL A 431 18.21 -3.38 4.58
CA VAL A 431 18.26 -2.78 5.92
C VAL A 431 17.70 -1.34 5.95
N THR A 432 17.96 -0.55 4.90
CA THR A 432 17.44 0.83 4.79
C THR A 432 15.90 0.86 4.78
N TYR A 433 15.25 -0.10 4.13
CA TYR A 433 13.79 -0.19 4.09
C TYR A 433 13.19 -0.57 5.44
N TYR A 434 13.84 -1.45 6.21
CA TYR A 434 13.39 -1.78 7.57
C TYR A 434 13.40 -0.56 8.49
N ASN A 435 14.45 0.28 8.40
CA ASN A 435 14.52 1.54 9.15
C ASN A 435 13.39 2.52 8.79
N TYR A 436 12.85 2.44 7.57
CA TYR A 436 11.70 3.26 7.16
C TYR A 436 10.34 2.60 7.31
N LYS A 437 10.22 1.28 7.55
CA LYS A 437 8.92 0.58 7.73
C LYS A 437 8.10 1.26 8.83
N THR A 438 8.65 1.33 10.04
CA THR A 438 7.99 1.92 11.21
C THR A 438 7.68 3.39 10.95
N ARG A 439 8.62 4.16 10.38
CA ARG A 439 8.40 5.58 10.05
C ARG A 439 7.24 5.78 9.07
N ARG A 440 7.14 4.97 8.00
CA ARG A 440 6.03 5.00 7.02
C ARG A 440 4.68 4.72 7.69
N GLN A 441 4.62 3.68 8.53
CA GLN A 441 3.39 3.26 9.21
C GLN A 441 2.95 4.28 10.27
N CYS A 442 3.87 4.75 11.11
CA CYS A 442 3.60 5.78 12.13
C CYS A 442 3.22 7.13 11.52
N TRP A 443 3.88 7.53 10.42
CA TRP A 443 3.49 8.73 9.68
C TRP A 443 2.06 8.59 9.14
N ALA A 444 1.76 7.49 8.45
CA ALA A 444 0.43 7.25 7.90
C ALA A 444 -0.66 7.18 8.98
N LYS A 445 -0.39 6.49 10.10
CA LYS A 445 -1.27 6.47 11.28
C LYS A 445 -1.56 7.90 11.76
N LYS A 446 -0.52 8.69 12.06
CA LYS A 446 -0.65 10.08 12.49
C LYS A 446 -1.48 10.93 11.52
N GLN A 447 -1.31 10.75 10.21
CA GLN A 447 -2.11 11.50 9.22
C GLN A 447 -3.59 11.09 9.22
N ILE A 448 -3.90 9.80 9.38
CA ILE A 448 -5.28 9.31 9.41
C ILE A 448 -5.96 9.66 10.74
N ASP A 449 -5.27 9.52 11.86
CA ASP A 449 -5.80 9.90 13.19
C ASP A 449 -6.09 11.40 13.26
N TRP A 450 -5.21 12.23 12.69
CA TRP A 450 -5.45 13.67 12.54
C TRP A 450 -6.72 13.96 11.73
N LEU A 451 -6.96 13.22 10.64
CA LEU A 451 -8.20 13.31 9.85
C LEU A 451 -9.44 12.75 10.59
N LEU A 452 -9.25 11.92 11.61
CA LEU A 452 -10.30 11.33 12.45
C LEU A 452 -10.58 12.11 13.74
N GLY A 453 -9.77 13.12 14.07
CA GLY A 453 -10.00 14.07 15.15
C GLY A 453 -8.84 14.28 16.12
N ASP A 454 -7.75 13.50 16.02
CA ASP A 454 -6.56 13.67 16.87
C ASP A 454 -5.70 14.86 16.40
N ASN A 455 -6.19 16.06 16.70
CA ASN A 455 -5.58 17.35 16.33
C ASN A 455 -5.95 18.43 17.36
N ALA A 456 -5.24 19.56 17.38
CA ALA A 456 -5.45 20.63 18.37
C ALA A 456 -6.80 21.39 18.25
N HIS A 457 -7.74 20.89 17.44
CA HIS A 457 -9.09 21.41 17.29
C HIS A 457 -10.18 20.36 17.57
N ASP A 458 -9.79 19.13 17.97
CA ASP A 458 -10.68 17.98 18.15
C ASP A 458 -11.63 17.78 16.93
N GLN A 459 -11.14 18.08 15.71
CA GLN A 459 -11.98 18.19 14.51
C GLN A 459 -11.71 17.05 13.54
N ALA A 460 -12.65 16.12 13.39
CA ALA A 460 -12.63 15.09 12.36
C ALA A 460 -13.02 15.67 10.98
N TYR A 461 -12.55 15.03 9.92
CA TYR A 461 -12.82 15.40 8.52
C TYR A 461 -13.67 14.34 7.79
N VAL A 462 -14.31 13.45 8.56
CA VAL A 462 -15.16 12.36 8.07
C VAL A 462 -16.58 12.56 8.58
N SER A 463 -17.56 12.58 7.68
CA SER A 463 -18.97 12.72 8.06
C SER A 463 -19.56 11.41 8.58
N GLY A 464 -20.56 11.52 9.47
CA GLY A 464 -21.30 10.36 10.01
C GLY A 464 -20.60 9.56 11.11
N LEU A 465 -19.54 10.09 11.73
CA LEU A 465 -18.96 9.47 12.94
C LEU A 465 -19.99 9.34 14.09
N SER A 466 -21.09 10.10 14.06
CA SER A 466 -22.24 9.94 14.97
C SER A 466 -22.82 8.52 15.04
N GLU A 467 -22.66 7.74 13.97
CA GLU A 467 -23.16 6.36 13.91
C GLU A 467 -22.25 5.35 14.65
N ILE A 468 -21.10 5.81 15.14
CA ILE A 468 -20.13 5.02 15.89
C ILE A 468 -20.20 5.41 17.37
N PRO A 469 -20.70 4.54 18.28
CA PRO A 469 -20.85 4.89 19.70
C PRO A 469 -19.54 5.36 20.35
N SER A 470 -18.41 4.74 20.04
CA SER A 470 -17.10 5.14 20.57
C SER A 470 -16.56 6.46 20.00
N ALA A 471 -17.12 6.99 18.91
CA ALA A 471 -16.83 8.36 18.46
C ALA A 471 -17.57 9.42 19.28
N LEU A 472 -18.69 9.04 19.92
CA LEU A 472 -19.44 9.93 20.82
C LEU A 472 -18.79 10.06 22.21
N ASP A 473 -17.94 9.09 22.56
CA ASP A 473 -17.10 9.11 23.77
C ASP A 473 -15.79 9.90 23.57
N MET A 474 -15.41 10.19 22.33
CA MET A 474 -14.36 11.13 21.95
C MET A 474 -14.96 12.54 21.91
N ASP A 475 -14.30 13.55 22.48
CA ASP A 475 -14.80 14.95 22.53
C ASP A 475 -14.62 15.68 21.18
N ILE A 476 -14.90 15.00 20.07
CA ILE A 476 -14.61 15.43 18.70
C ILE A 476 -15.81 16.02 17.98
N THR A 477 -15.54 16.97 17.08
CA THR A 477 -16.51 17.53 16.14
C THR A 477 -16.34 16.91 14.75
N TRP A 478 -17.42 16.65 14.02
CA TRP A 478 -17.40 16.10 12.65
C TRP A 478 -18.26 16.92 11.67
N PRO A 479 -18.04 16.81 10.35
CA PRO A 479 -18.81 17.53 9.34
C PRO A 479 -20.28 17.10 9.29
N LYS A 480 -21.17 18.09 9.33
CA LYS A 480 -22.63 17.93 9.18
C LYS A 480 -23.16 18.60 7.92
N ARG A 481 -22.32 19.39 7.24
CA ARG A 481 -22.69 20.24 6.08
C ARG A 481 -21.78 20.00 4.88
N ALA A 482 -21.45 18.73 4.63
CA ALA A 482 -20.81 18.30 3.40
C ALA A 482 -21.58 18.84 2.17
N ARG A 483 -20.86 19.34 1.17
CA ARG A 483 -21.39 19.92 -0.08
C ARG A 483 -21.88 18.78 -0.99
N HIS A 484 -22.94 18.13 -0.57
CA HIS A 484 -23.55 17.00 -1.27
C HIS A 484 -25.05 17.22 -1.40
N ARG A 485 -25.51 17.40 -2.65
CA ARG A 485 -26.91 17.77 -2.95
C ARG A 485 -27.88 16.73 -2.39
N GLY A 486 -27.71 15.44 -2.69
CA GLY A 486 -28.60 14.38 -2.19
C GLY A 486 -28.67 14.30 -0.65
N SER A 487 -27.56 14.50 0.06
CA SER A 487 -27.55 14.52 1.53
C SER A 487 -28.24 15.78 2.10
N SER A 488 -28.20 16.91 1.37
CA SER A 488 -28.83 18.18 1.75
C SER A 488 -30.35 18.28 1.51
N CYS A 489 -31.00 17.24 0.99
CA CYS A 489 -32.41 17.30 0.54
C CYS A 489 -33.27 16.14 1.07
N THR A 490 -34.56 16.41 1.27
CA THR A 490 -35.57 15.42 1.64
C THR A 490 -36.68 15.46 0.58
N GLY A 491 -36.67 14.50 -0.34
CA GLY A 491 -37.47 14.58 -1.57
C GLY A 491 -37.12 15.82 -2.39
N GLU A 492 -38.13 16.61 -2.78
CA GLU A 492 -37.93 17.82 -3.60
C GLU A 492 -37.37 19.04 -2.84
N ALA A 493 -37.38 19.02 -1.49
CA ALA A 493 -36.98 20.16 -0.68
C ALA A 493 -35.54 20.01 -0.17
N CYS A 494 -34.69 20.99 -0.44
CA CYS A 494 -33.32 21.08 0.08
C CYS A 494 -33.22 22.11 1.20
N VAL A 495 -32.47 21.82 2.26
CA VAL A 495 -32.36 22.72 3.41
C VAL A 495 -31.48 23.95 3.10
N PRO A 496 -31.71 25.11 3.75
CA PRO A 496 -30.84 26.28 3.66
C PRO A 496 -29.35 25.95 3.86
N VAL A 497 -28.46 26.64 3.13
CA VAL A 497 -27.00 26.37 3.09
C VAL A 497 -26.32 26.35 4.48
N ALA A 498 -26.90 27.09 5.44
CA ALA A 498 -26.39 27.20 6.82
C ALA A 498 -26.93 26.12 7.77
N ASP A 499 -27.86 25.27 7.33
CA ASP A 499 -28.47 24.22 8.14
C ASP A 499 -27.77 22.87 7.89
N ASP A 500 -27.74 22.01 8.91
CA ASP A 500 -27.19 20.65 8.84
C ASP A 500 -27.91 19.81 7.77
N ASN A 501 -27.19 18.92 7.09
CA ASN A 501 -27.80 18.06 6.07
C ASN A 501 -28.83 17.10 6.72
N PRO A 502 -30.07 16.98 6.21
CA PRO A 502 -31.09 16.11 6.78
C PRO A 502 -30.76 14.62 6.67
N ASN A 503 -29.95 14.21 5.69
CA ASN A 503 -29.45 12.84 5.58
C ASN A 503 -27.94 12.82 5.86
N VAL A 504 -27.50 11.98 6.79
CA VAL A 504 -26.07 11.79 7.10
C VAL A 504 -25.36 11.17 5.88
N LEU A 505 -24.22 11.75 5.49
CA LEU A 505 -23.38 11.23 4.42
C LEU A 505 -22.26 10.37 5.04
N GLU A 506 -22.66 9.20 5.55
CA GLU A 506 -21.79 8.29 6.30
C GLU A 506 -20.45 8.03 5.59
N GLY A 507 -19.34 8.24 6.30
CA GLY A 507 -17.99 7.92 5.86
C GLY A 507 -17.35 8.89 4.87
N ALA A 508 -18.07 9.92 4.38
CA ALA A 508 -17.52 10.84 3.39
C ALA A 508 -16.36 11.67 3.96
N LEU A 509 -15.18 11.57 3.34
CA LEU A 509 -14.04 12.43 3.62
C LEU A 509 -14.26 13.78 2.94
N VAL A 510 -14.29 14.85 3.72
CA VAL A 510 -14.40 16.22 3.18
C VAL A 510 -13.04 16.76 2.73
N GLY A 511 -13.05 17.80 1.91
CA GLY A 511 -11.86 18.38 1.27
C GLY A 511 -10.76 18.87 2.23
N GLY A 512 -11.00 18.98 3.53
CA GLY A 512 -9.95 19.10 4.54
C GLY A 512 -9.70 20.50 5.12
N PRO A 513 -8.67 20.66 5.97
CA PRO A 513 -8.29 21.94 6.56
C PRO A 513 -7.74 22.94 5.54
N ASN A 514 -7.73 24.21 5.95
CA ASN A 514 -6.94 25.24 5.28
C ASN A 514 -5.50 25.31 5.85
N TYR A 515 -4.63 26.17 5.29
CA TYR A 515 -3.23 26.32 5.71
C TYR A 515 -3.01 26.70 7.19
N TYR A 516 -4.06 26.99 7.95
CA TYR A 516 -4.02 27.25 9.39
C TYR A 516 -4.68 26.14 10.23
N GLY A 517 -4.94 24.95 9.66
CA GLY A 517 -5.56 23.81 10.36
C GLY A 517 -7.07 23.97 10.55
N ASN A 518 -7.62 25.15 10.25
CA ASN A 518 -9.02 25.48 10.50
C ASN A 518 -9.95 24.83 9.46
N TYR A 519 -11.06 24.27 9.93
CA TYR A 519 -12.17 23.75 9.11
C TYR A 519 -13.38 24.71 9.11
N THR A 520 -14.11 24.75 7.98
CA THR A 520 -15.37 25.50 7.87
C THR A 520 -16.48 24.56 7.42
N ASP A 521 -17.30 24.07 8.35
CA ASP A 521 -18.46 23.22 8.03
C ASP A 521 -19.61 24.03 7.42
N GLY A 522 -19.64 24.10 6.08
CA GLY A 522 -20.70 24.78 5.35
C GLY A 522 -20.65 24.48 3.87
N ARG A 523 -21.81 24.21 3.25
CA ARG A 523 -21.91 23.71 1.86
C ARG A 523 -21.34 24.65 0.79
N ASN A 524 -21.12 25.93 1.08
CA ASN A 524 -20.44 26.86 0.16
C ASN A 524 -18.91 26.86 0.30
N SER A 525 -18.35 26.22 1.33
CA SER A 525 -16.91 26.08 1.50
C SER A 525 -16.35 25.05 0.53
N TYR A 526 -15.13 25.28 0.03
CA TYR A 526 -14.37 24.26 -0.69
C TYR A 526 -13.93 23.12 0.25
N GLN A 527 -13.82 23.41 1.54
CA GLN A 527 -13.41 22.44 2.56
C GLN A 527 -14.45 21.34 2.78
N ALA A 528 -15.73 21.65 2.54
CA ALA A 528 -16.85 20.72 2.69
C ALA A 528 -17.12 19.88 1.41
N VAL A 529 -16.32 20.01 0.36
CA VAL A 529 -16.45 19.21 -0.88
C VAL A 529 -16.14 17.75 -0.58
N VAL A 530 -16.87 16.84 -1.24
CA VAL A 530 -16.67 15.37 -1.16
C VAL A 530 -16.61 14.80 -2.58
N SER A 531 -15.82 13.75 -2.79
CA SER A 531 -15.71 13.03 -4.08
C SER A 531 -15.39 11.56 -3.84
N ILE A 532 -15.77 10.69 -4.78
CA ILE A 532 -15.40 9.25 -4.77
C ILE A 532 -13.89 9.03 -4.77
N GLU A 533 -13.10 9.98 -5.26
CA GLU A 533 -11.63 9.94 -5.23
C GLU A 533 -11.07 10.29 -3.84
N TYR A 534 -11.76 11.10 -3.03
CA TYR A 534 -11.27 11.49 -1.70
C TYR A 534 -11.28 10.29 -0.75
N ASN A 535 -12.28 9.42 -0.90
CA ASN A 535 -12.45 8.24 -0.07
C ASN A 535 -11.60 7.03 -0.51
N SER A 536 -11.00 6.99 -1.71
CA SER A 536 -10.47 5.72 -2.24
C SER A 536 -9.18 5.30 -1.54
N GLY A 537 -8.19 6.18 -1.49
CA GLY A 537 -6.99 5.97 -0.66
C GLY A 537 -7.31 5.99 0.83
N PHE A 538 -8.24 6.83 1.28
CA PHE A 538 -8.68 6.86 2.69
C PHE A 538 -9.23 5.50 3.18
N THR A 539 -10.09 4.85 2.38
CA THR A 539 -10.61 3.50 2.66
C THR A 539 -9.47 2.49 2.77
N GLY A 540 -8.50 2.56 1.84
CA GLY A 540 -7.33 1.69 1.87
C GLY A 540 -6.42 1.94 3.07
N ALA A 541 -6.28 3.19 3.52
CA ALA A 541 -5.50 3.54 4.70
C ALA A 541 -6.17 3.05 6.01
N LEU A 542 -7.49 3.21 6.14
CA LEU A 542 -8.26 2.65 7.27
C LEU A 542 -8.08 1.14 7.36
N LEU A 543 -8.29 0.42 6.26
CA LEU A 543 -8.13 -1.03 6.19
C LEU A 543 -6.69 -1.47 6.52
N ALA A 544 -5.70 -0.74 6.03
CA ALA A 544 -4.30 -1.05 6.30
C ALA A 544 -3.91 -0.81 7.78
N LEU A 545 -4.45 0.23 8.42
CA LEU A 545 -4.21 0.50 9.84
C LEU A 545 -4.95 -0.49 10.74
N ASP A 546 -6.16 -0.91 10.37
CA ASP A 546 -6.89 -2.01 11.01
C ASP A 546 -6.06 -3.31 10.97
N ALA A 547 -5.61 -3.71 9.78
CA ALA A 547 -4.74 -4.86 9.57
C ALA A 547 -3.47 -4.80 10.45
N LEU A 548 -2.79 -3.64 10.50
CA LEU A 548 -1.59 -3.45 11.33
C LEU A 548 -1.89 -3.43 12.83
N THR A 549 -3.07 -2.98 13.26
CA THR A 549 -3.46 -2.99 14.68
C THR A 549 -3.52 -4.43 15.21
N SER A 550 -3.94 -5.39 14.38
CA SER A 550 -3.88 -6.82 14.75
C SER A 550 -2.45 -7.38 14.94
N ILE A 551 -1.43 -6.70 14.40
CA ILE A 551 -0.01 -7.11 14.44
C ILE A 551 0.77 -6.36 15.53
N VAL A 552 0.56 -5.05 15.65
CA VAL A 552 1.26 -4.17 16.62
C VAL A 552 0.65 -4.27 18.02
N GLY A 553 -0.63 -4.61 18.14
CA GLY A 553 -1.36 -4.59 19.40
C GLY A 553 -2.24 -3.35 19.54
N SER A 554 -2.48 -2.92 20.77
CA SER A 554 -3.39 -1.81 21.07
C SER A 554 -2.79 -0.45 20.68
N HIS A 555 -3.63 0.59 20.54
CA HIS A 555 -3.16 1.93 20.17
C HIS A 555 -2.19 2.56 21.18
N SER A 556 -2.23 2.19 22.46
CA SER A 556 -1.18 2.59 23.42
C SER A 556 0.19 1.98 23.08
N ASP A 557 0.21 0.76 22.52
CA ASP A 557 1.46 0.11 22.10
C ASP A 557 2.05 0.82 20.86
N TRP A 558 1.22 1.46 20.02
CA TRP A 558 1.70 2.30 18.93
C TRP A 558 2.46 3.53 19.42
N GLU A 559 1.91 4.27 20.39
CA GLU A 559 2.52 5.52 20.85
C GLU A 559 3.73 5.28 21.74
N ASP A 560 3.64 4.41 22.75
CA ASP A 560 4.69 4.23 23.76
C ASP A 560 5.78 3.23 23.38
N ALA A 561 5.50 2.28 22.47
CA ALA A 561 6.47 1.27 22.05
C ALA A 561 6.84 1.39 20.56
N TYR A 562 5.86 1.33 19.64
CA TYR A 562 6.16 1.16 18.21
C TYR A 562 6.75 2.41 17.56
N CYS A 563 6.11 3.57 17.73
CA CYS A 563 6.52 4.80 17.05
C CYS A 563 7.64 5.55 17.78
N GLN A 564 7.74 5.43 19.11
CA GLN A 564 8.85 6.00 19.89
C GLN A 564 10.20 5.31 19.64
N GLN A 565 10.22 4.05 19.16
CA GLN A 565 11.45 3.36 18.71
C GLN A 565 12.15 4.05 17.51
N SER A 566 11.56 5.07 16.89
CA SER A 566 12.06 5.66 15.64
C SER A 566 12.98 6.89 15.77
N SER A 567 13.11 7.50 16.96
CA SER A 567 13.70 8.85 17.08
C SER A 567 15.22 8.91 17.34
N ASP A 568 15.82 7.87 17.91
CA ASP A 568 17.28 7.72 18.08
C ASP A 568 17.59 6.30 18.58
N TYR A 569 17.77 5.28 17.72
CA TYR A 569 18.49 4.06 18.16
C TYR A 569 19.11 3.21 17.05
N THR A 570 20.38 2.86 17.26
CA THR A 570 21.07 1.76 16.59
C THR A 570 20.50 0.43 17.06
N VAL A 571 19.57 -0.16 16.29
CA VAL A 571 19.08 -1.55 16.36
C VAL A 571 19.13 -2.20 17.76
N TYR A 572 18.07 -2.01 18.56
CA TYR A 572 17.72 -2.96 19.62
C TYR A 572 16.28 -3.43 19.43
N ARG A 573 16.05 -4.71 19.72
CA ARG A 573 14.91 -5.49 19.21
C ARG A 573 13.69 -5.38 20.10
N ASP A 574 12.53 -5.38 19.45
CA ASP A 574 11.27 -5.76 20.09
C ASP A 574 11.07 -7.28 20.01
N THR A 575 11.55 -7.98 21.03
CA THR A 575 10.87 -9.17 21.56
C THR A 575 10.89 -9.04 23.07
N GLY A 576 9.82 -9.46 23.76
CA GLY A 576 9.71 -9.40 25.23
C GLY A 576 10.71 -10.25 26.03
N ALA A 577 11.81 -10.68 25.41
CA ALA A 577 12.91 -11.39 26.03
C ALA A 577 13.97 -10.39 26.51
N TYR A 578 14.09 -10.21 27.82
CA TYR A 578 15.27 -9.60 28.42
C TYR A 578 16.51 -10.46 28.16
N VAL A 579 17.22 -10.21 27.06
CA VAL A 579 18.55 -10.76 26.82
C VAL A 579 19.51 -10.12 27.83
N ARG A 580 19.75 -10.81 28.95
CA ARG A 580 20.88 -10.47 29.82
C ARG A 580 22.16 -10.59 29.00
N SER A 581 22.93 -9.51 28.93
CA SER A 581 24.28 -9.55 28.38
C SER A 581 25.12 -10.57 29.15
N LEU A 582 25.46 -11.68 28.50
CA LEU A 582 26.40 -12.67 29.01
C LEU A 582 27.81 -12.10 28.88
N THR A 583 28.46 -11.87 30.02
CA THR A 583 29.82 -11.31 30.10
C THR A 583 30.91 -12.38 30.29
N SER A 584 30.54 -13.65 30.53
CA SER A 584 31.45 -14.81 30.59
C SER A 584 30.69 -16.14 30.43
N ILE A 585 31.41 -17.21 30.09
CA ILE A 585 30.89 -18.59 30.00
C ILE A 585 31.63 -19.46 31.03
N ASP A 586 30.90 -19.95 32.03
CA ASP A 586 31.42 -20.82 33.09
C ASP A 586 30.97 -22.29 32.89
N GLU A 587 31.62 -23.21 33.60
CA GLU A 587 31.23 -24.63 33.65
C GLU A 587 29.89 -24.81 34.37
N GLY A 588 28.80 -24.84 33.60
CA GLY A 588 27.45 -25.08 34.10
C GLY A 588 26.36 -24.25 33.44
N THR A 589 26.70 -23.24 32.62
CA THR A 589 25.72 -22.43 31.90
C THR A 589 24.84 -23.27 30.97
N ARG A 590 23.52 -23.18 31.14
CA ARG A 590 22.51 -23.78 30.26
C ARG A 590 21.72 -22.69 29.53
N CYS A 591 21.26 -23.00 28.32
CA CYS A 591 20.32 -22.14 27.59
C CYS A 591 18.92 -22.28 28.22
N GLU A 592 18.55 -21.39 29.14
CA GLU A 592 17.22 -21.39 29.79
C GLU A 592 16.32 -20.27 29.25
N SER A 593 15.14 -20.63 28.74
CA SER A 593 14.04 -19.69 28.48
C SER A 593 12.73 -20.27 29.02
N SER A 594 12.11 -19.58 29.98
CA SER A 594 10.78 -19.91 30.50
C SER A 594 9.74 -18.97 29.87
N CYS A 595 8.86 -19.51 29.03
CA CYS A 595 7.74 -18.76 28.46
C CYS A 595 6.48 -18.96 29.31
N ILE A 596 5.70 -17.90 29.51
CA ILE A 596 4.38 -17.96 30.16
C ILE A 596 3.36 -17.40 29.17
N ARG A 597 2.34 -18.19 28.80
CA ARG A 597 1.12 -17.68 28.16
C ARG A 597 0.05 -17.39 29.22
N PRO A 598 -0.96 -16.53 28.94
CA PRO A 598 -2.03 -16.19 29.89
C PRO A 598 -3.05 -17.30 30.23
N SER A 599 -2.69 -18.59 30.10
CA SER A 599 -3.57 -19.71 30.43
C SER A 599 -2.80 -20.88 31.06
N ASP A 600 -3.38 -21.48 32.12
CA ASP A 600 -2.74 -22.39 33.09
C ASP A 600 -2.41 -23.81 32.57
N THR A 601 -1.65 -23.92 31.47
CA THR A 601 -1.05 -25.19 31.04
C THR A 601 0.43 -25.01 30.71
N THR A 602 1.30 -25.45 31.63
CA THR A 602 2.75 -25.51 31.42
C THR A 602 3.14 -26.67 30.50
N GLU A 603 3.18 -26.42 29.19
CA GLU A 603 4.00 -27.21 28.27
C GLU A 603 5.28 -26.45 27.91
N ALA A 604 6.39 -27.19 27.78
CA ALA A 604 7.69 -26.59 27.55
C ALA A 604 7.83 -26.09 26.11
N CYS A 605 8.21 -24.82 25.94
CA CYS A 605 8.71 -24.35 24.64
C CYS A 605 9.96 -25.14 24.26
N GLY A 606 9.98 -25.70 23.06
CA GLY A 606 10.91 -26.76 22.64
C GLY A 606 12.34 -26.31 22.33
N LEU A 607 13.05 -25.75 23.32
CA LEU A 607 14.51 -25.81 23.32
C LEU A 607 14.95 -27.19 23.79
N PHE A 608 15.69 -27.93 22.95
CA PHE A 608 16.34 -29.15 23.39
C PHE A 608 17.54 -28.83 24.30
N ASN A 609 17.63 -29.57 25.40
CA ASN A 609 18.58 -29.34 26.49
C ASN A 609 20.01 -29.77 26.09
N GLY A 610 20.79 -28.84 25.54
CA GLY A 610 22.20 -29.04 25.23
C GLY A 610 23.09 -29.02 26.49
N THR A 611 24.13 -29.85 26.50
CA THR A 611 25.20 -29.80 27.52
C THR A 611 26.50 -29.34 26.88
N ALA A 612 27.22 -28.43 27.56
CA ALA A 612 28.54 -28.01 27.12
C ALA A 612 29.49 -29.22 26.98
N PHE A 613 30.06 -29.40 25.79
CA PHE A 613 31.06 -30.43 25.53
C PHE A 613 32.46 -29.87 25.78
N GLY A 614 33.12 -30.35 26.83
CA GLY A 614 34.56 -30.22 26.98
C GLY A 614 35.27 -31.30 26.16
N GLY A 615 35.81 -30.91 25.01
CA GLY A 615 36.64 -31.78 24.17
C GLY A 615 37.66 -30.94 23.40
N ASP A 616 38.95 -31.25 23.60
CA ASP A 616 40.06 -30.48 23.02
C ASP A 616 40.09 -30.56 21.49
N ILE A 617 39.59 -29.51 20.83
CA ILE A 617 39.79 -29.26 19.40
C ILE A 617 40.61 -27.97 19.26
N GLY A 618 41.91 -28.11 19.01
CA GLY A 618 42.82 -27.00 18.77
C GLY A 618 43.51 -26.43 20.03
N THR A 619 44.69 -25.85 19.83
CA THR A 619 45.62 -25.47 20.89
C THR A 619 45.32 -24.11 21.57
N SER A 620 44.08 -23.61 21.50
CA SER A 620 43.68 -22.31 22.07
C SER A 620 42.88 -22.39 23.38
N GLY A 621 42.32 -23.55 23.74
CA GLY A 621 41.60 -23.71 25.02
C GLY A 621 40.27 -22.93 25.11
N GLU A 622 39.66 -22.64 23.96
CA GLU A 622 38.39 -21.94 23.87
C GLU A 622 37.21 -22.79 24.35
N LYS A 623 36.23 -22.15 25.02
CA LYS A 623 34.99 -22.79 25.48
C LYS A 623 33.84 -22.40 24.55
N TYR A 624 33.15 -23.39 24.00
CA TYR A 624 32.01 -23.20 23.10
C TYR A 624 30.68 -23.46 23.83
N LEU A 625 29.66 -22.63 23.55
CA LEU A 625 28.30 -22.80 24.04
C LEU A 625 27.36 -22.95 22.85
N GLU A 626 26.80 -24.14 22.66
CA GLU A 626 25.91 -24.46 21.55
C GLU A 626 24.45 -24.42 22.02
N CYS A 627 23.71 -23.36 21.66
CA CYS A 627 22.25 -23.28 21.86
C CYS A 627 21.56 -23.55 20.53
N GLY A 628 20.73 -24.61 20.44
CA GLY A 628 19.94 -24.89 19.25
C GLY A 628 18.87 -23.82 19.02
N ALA A 629 18.82 -23.25 17.82
CA ALA A 629 17.80 -22.28 17.43
C ALA A 629 16.44 -22.97 17.18
N ILE A 630 15.36 -22.28 17.58
CA ILE A 630 13.99 -22.68 17.22
C ILE A 630 13.68 -22.15 15.82
N PHE A 631 13.23 -23.03 14.93
CA PHE A 631 12.42 -22.62 13.79
C PHE A 631 10.99 -22.33 14.27
N SER A 632 10.59 -21.07 14.27
CA SER A 632 9.21 -20.70 13.97
C SER A 632 9.21 -20.04 12.59
N ASP A 633 8.07 -20.03 11.91
CA ASP A 633 7.95 -19.71 10.47
C ASP A 633 8.18 -18.20 10.12
N ASP A 634 8.83 -17.43 11.00
CA ASP A 634 8.68 -15.98 11.11
C ASP A 634 9.95 -15.19 11.52
N LEU A 635 11.16 -15.76 11.48
CA LEU A 635 12.38 -14.96 11.63
C LEU A 635 13.44 -15.21 10.56
N SER A 636 13.71 -14.12 9.85
CA SER A 636 14.88 -13.88 9.00
C SER A 636 15.30 -12.40 9.02
N LEU A 637 16.54 -12.08 8.67
CA LEU A 637 17.34 -11.11 9.43
C LEU A 637 18.59 -10.68 8.56
N MET A 638 19.58 -9.84 8.97
CA MET A 638 20.94 -9.67 8.32
C MET A 638 22.07 -8.97 9.18
N ALA A 639 23.29 -9.54 9.31
CA ALA A 639 24.43 -9.10 10.20
C ALA A 639 25.36 -7.96 9.66
N VAL A 640 25.98 -7.12 10.51
CA VAL A 640 26.86 -5.96 10.12
C VAL A 640 28.10 -5.78 11.03
N LEU A 641 29.22 -5.25 10.48
CA LEU A 641 30.47 -4.90 11.20
C LEU A 641 30.70 -3.38 11.35
N GLN A 642 31.43 -2.99 12.41
CA GLN A 642 32.01 -1.65 12.58
C GLN A 642 33.48 -1.72 13.04
N THR A 643 34.14 -0.56 13.13
CA THR A 643 35.60 -0.39 13.25
C THR A 643 36.25 -0.79 14.59
N ASP A 644 35.53 -1.50 15.47
CA ASP A 644 36.00 -1.94 16.80
C ASP A 644 36.13 -3.47 16.98
N GLY A 645 35.84 -4.26 15.94
CA GLY A 645 36.18 -5.69 15.91
C GLY A 645 35.18 -6.66 16.56
N LYS A 646 33.87 -6.31 16.59
CA LYS A 646 32.79 -7.21 17.04
C LYS A 646 31.79 -7.52 15.92
N ILE A 647 31.14 -8.67 16.01
CA ILE A 647 30.15 -9.16 15.02
C ILE A 647 28.85 -9.54 15.75
N HIS A 648 27.69 -9.15 15.19
CA HIS A 648 26.36 -9.49 15.69
C HIS A 648 25.50 -10.15 14.60
N PHE A 649 24.84 -11.27 14.92
CA PHE A 649 24.09 -12.11 13.98
C PHE A 649 22.70 -11.62 13.63
N TYR A 650 22.35 -11.76 12.35
CA TYR A 650 20.98 -11.78 11.83
C TYR A 650 21.01 -12.60 10.45
N ASP A 651 19.99 -13.44 10.06
CA ASP A 651 19.90 -14.48 8.97
C ASP A 651 19.36 -14.16 7.51
N TYR A 652 18.31 -14.81 6.92
CA TYR A 652 18.29 -15.15 5.45
C TYR A 652 17.06 -14.75 4.59
N ASN A 653 17.19 -14.44 3.31
CA ASN A 653 17.44 -15.35 2.18
C ASN A 653 17.54 -14.46 0.92
N TYR A 654 18.40 -14.62 -0.10
CA TYR A 654 19.64 -15.38 -0.38
C TYR A 654 20.43 -14.46 -1.38
N THR A 655 21.74 -14.52 -1.64
CA THR A 655 22.84 -15.49 -1.43
C THR A 655 24.11 -14.70 -1.05
N ALA A 656 25.12 -15.35 -0.46
CA ALA A 656 26.47 -14.83 -0.18
C ALA A 656 26.57 -13.61 0.77
N GLY A 657 26.98 -13.86 2.03
CA GLY A 657 27.28 -12.81 3.00
C GLY A 657 28.75 -12.37 3.00
N SER A 658 29.09 -11.42 3.86
CA SER A 658 30.48 -11.17 4.28
C SER A 658 30.57 -11.04 5.80
N ILE A 659 31.29 -11.98 6.43
CA ILE A 659 31.73 -11.90 7.82
C ILE A 659 33.19 -11.43 7.79
N THR A 660 33.54 -10.38 8.52
CA THR A 660 34.94 -9.97 8.73
C THR A 660 35.35 -10.25 10.18
N GLY A 661 35.95 -11.42 10.39
CA GLY A 661 36.72 -11.74 11.60
C GLY A 661 38.09 -12.27 11.18
N GLU A 662 39.12 -12.10 12.02
CA GLU A 662 40.54 -12.24 11.67
C GLU A 662 41.00 -13.62 11.11
N ASN A 663 40.12 -14.61 10.97
CA ASN A 663 40.44 -15.93 10.38
C ASN A 663 39.38 -16.49 9.38
N GLY A 664 38.41 -15.70 8.91
CA GLY A 664 37.68 -15.97 7.65
C GLY A 664 37.03 -17.36 7.43
N PHE A 665 36.16 -17.82 8.35
CA PHE A 665 35.38 -19.06 8.20
C PHE A 665 33.90 -18.80 7.88
N VAL A 666 33.32 -19.60 6.98
CA VAL A 666 31.86 -19.68 6.73
C VAL A 666 31.39 -21.12 6.98
N TYR A 667 30.28 -21.28 7.72
CA TYR A 667 29.64 -22.58 7.98
C TYR A 667 28.20 -22.59 7.48
N ALA A 668 27.77 -23.69 6.86
CA ALA A 668 26.38 -23.98 6.56
C ALA A 668 26.08 -25.47 6.78
N ALA A 669 24.88 -25.78 7.28
CA ALA A 669 24.45 -27.15 7.57
C ALA A 669 22.97 -27.36 7.29
N GLY A 670 22.61 -28.59 6.94
CA GLY A 670 21.24 -28.98 6.64
C GLY A 670 20.90 -30.39 7.11
N PHE A 671 19.61 -30.63 7.34
CA PHE A 671 19.08 -31.94 7.67
C PHE A 671 18.47 -32.58 6.42
N LEU A 672 18.84 -33.83 6.12
CA LEU A 672 18.07 -34.64 5.18
C LEU A 672 16.81 -35.16 5.89
N PRO A 673 15.60 -35.06 5.29
CA PRO A 673 14.34 -35.20 6.03
C PRO A 673 14.11 -36.51 6.80
N ASN A 674 14.77 -37.61 6.42
CA ASN A 674 14.35 -38.96 6.84
C ASN A 674 15.35 -39.77 7.69
N ASP A 675 16.66 -39.43 7.72
CA ASP A 675 17.70 -40.38 8.20
C ASP A 675 18.60 -39.90 9.37
N ARG A 676 18.25 -38.83 10.08
CA ARG A 676 19.06 -38.25 11.19
C ARG A 676 20.56 -38.06 10.86
N THR A 677 20.85 -37.89 9.57
CA THR A 677 22.19 -37.78 9.00
C THR A 677 22.48 -36.29 8.87
N TYR A 678 23.45 -35.79 9.63
CA TYR A 678 23.88 -34.39 9.54
C TYR A 678 24.78 -34.22 8.32
N VAL A 679 24.57 -33.16 7.54
CA VAL A 679 25.52 -32.72 6.50
C VAL A 679 25.79 -31.24 6.69
N GLY A 680 27.05 -30.91 6.95
CA GLY A 680 27.55 -29.55 7.01
C GLY A 680 28.71 -29.36 6.04
N PHE A 681 29.01 -28.11 5.72
CA PHE A 681 30.26 -27.75 5.07
C PHE A 681 30.80 -26.44 5.63
N SER A 682 32.12 -26.29 5.53
CA SER A 682 32.82 -25.07 5.84
C SER A 682 33.65 -24.62 4.64
N VAL A 683 33.68 -23.30 4.40
CA VAL A 683 34.50 -22.68 3.36
C VAL A 683 35.43 -21.68 4.03
N TYR A 684 36.71 -21.75 3.71
CA TYR A 684 37.74 -20.86 4.27
C TYR A 684 38.84 -20.59 3.24
N VAL A 685 39.46 -19.42 3.33
CA VAL A 685 40.62 -19.04 2.50
C VAL A 685 41.88 -19.17 3.35
N THR A 686 42.89 -19.86 2.84
CA THR A 686 44.16 -20.03 3.54
C THR A 686 45.12 -18.86 3.28
N HIS A 687 46.09 -18.66 4.17
CA HIS A 687 47.07 -17.55 4.11
C HIS A 687 47.92 -17.51 2.83
N ASP A 688 47.99 -18.63 2.11
CA ASP A 688 48.68 -18.83 0.83
C ASP A 688 47.74 -18.67 -0.40
N GLY A 689 46.51 -18.19 -0.22
CA GLY A 689 45.61 -17.77 -1.31
C GLY A 689 44.67 -18.86 -1.85
N TYR A 690 44.71 -20.06 -1.30
CA TYR A 690 43.84 -21.18 -1.72
C TYR A 690 42.45 -21.09 -1.07
N LEU A 691 41.43 -21.42 -1.85
CA LEU A 691 40.08 -21.61 -1.33
C LEU A 691 39.90 -23.08 -0.94
N LYS A 692 39.53 -23.33 0.31
CA LYS A 692 39.27 -24.68 0.83
C LYS A 692 37.80 -24.86 1.19
N ILE A 693 37.26 -26.01 0.80
CA ILE A 693 35.89 -26.43 1.08
C ILE A 693 35.97 -27.76 1.80
N ARG A 694 35.55 -27.82 3.07
CA ARG A 694 35.51 -29.05 3.86
C ARG A 694 34.07 -29.46 4.14
N GLY A 695 33.68 -30.62 3.64
CA GLY A 695 32.42 -31.28 3.96
C GLY A 695 32.53 -32.13 5.22
N LEU A 696 31.48 -32.08 6.05
CA LEU A 696 31.31 -32.84 7.28
C LEU A 696 30.00 -33.61 7.20
N ARG A 697 30.03 -34.93 7.41
CA ARG A 697 28.82 -35.76 7.51
C ARG A 697 28.81 -36.54 8.80
N SER A 698 27.64 -36.63 9.44
CA SER A 698 27.39 -37.61 10.50
C SER A 698 26.41 -38.69 10.05
N SER A 699 26.65 -39.93 10.45
CA SER A 699 25.67 -41.03 10.36
C SER A 699 25.43 -41.60 11.75
N THR A 700 24.16 -41.77 12.14
CA THR A 700 23.81 -42.29 13.46
C THR A 700 23.15 -43.66 13.33
N GLU A 701 23.90 -44.72 13.64
CA GLU A 701 23.43 -46.10 13.56
C GLU A 701 23.51 -46.76 14.96
N GLY A 702 22.44 -47.46 15.37
CA GLY A 702 22.36 -48.07 16.70
C GLY A 702 22.47 -47.11 17.90
N GLY A 703 22.33 -45.79 17.68
CA GLY A 703 22.52 -44.75 18.71
C GLY A 703 23.95 -44.24 18.85
N THR A 704 24.87 -44.65 17.96
CA THR A 704 26.25 -44.14 17.90
C THR A 704 26.41 -43.27 16.66
N THR A 705 26.94 -42.06 16.80
CA THR A 705 27.16 -41.12 15.69
C THR A 705 28.62 -41.16 15.24
N THR A 706 28.86 -41.51 13.97
CA THR A 706 30.18 -41.48 13.33
C THR A 706 30.27 -40.32 12.35
N TRP A 707 31.40 -39.63 12.35
CA TRP A 707 31.67 -38.49 11.46
C TRP A 707 32.63 -38.86 10.33
N ALA A 708 32.41 -38.30 9.14
CA ALA A 708 33.28 -38.38 7.98
C ALA A 708 33.57 -36.96 7.47
N GLU A 709 34.84 -36.72 7.12
CA GLU A 709 35.34 -35.45 6.58
C GLU A 709 35.90 -35.67 5.17
N ASP A 710 35.61 -34.73 4.26
CA ASP A 710 36.23 -34.61 2.93
C ASP A 710 36.65 -33.14 2.72
N GLU A 711 37.84 -32.90 2.16
CA GLU A 711 38.36 -31.55 1.91
C GLU A 711 38.80 -31.38 0.45
N ALA A 712 38.15 -30.44 -0.24
CA ALA A 712 38.55 -29.97 -1.56
C ALA A 712 39.39 -28.69 -1.42
N THR A 713 40.48 -28.60 -2.18
CA THR A 713 41.34 -27.41 -2.27
C THR A 713 41.32 -26.89 -3.70
N ILE A 714 41.03 -25.61 -3.88
CA ILE A 714 40.92 -24.95 -5.18
C ILE A 714 42.00 -23.87 -5.27
N ASP A 715 42.85 -23.98 -6.28
CA ASP A 715 43.79 -22.92 -6.65
C ASP A 715 43.01 -21.79 -7.34
N THR A 716 43.06 -20.61 -6.74
CA THR A 716 42.34 -19.41 -7.22
C THR A 716 43.11 -18.68 -8.33
N GLY A 717 44.35 -19.08 -8.62
CA GLY A 717 45.28 -18.35 -9.47
C GLY A 717 45.84 -17.07 -8.83
N LEU A 718 45.45 -16.75 -7.59
CA LEU A 718 45.85 -15.54 -6.85
C LEU A 718 47.11 -15.78 -6.01
N ALA A 719 48.17 -16.28 -6.64
CA ALA A 719 49.50 -16.34 -6.04
C ALA A 719 50.05 -14.91 -5.88
N TYR A 720 49.81 -14.30 -4.72
CA TYR A 720 50.37 -12.99 -4.36
C TYR A 720 51.89 -13.12 -4.15
N GLU A 721 52.69 -12.64 -5.11
CA GLU A 721 54.08 -12.28 -4.82
C GLU A 721 54.05 -11.08 -3.86
N ALA A 722 54.39 -11.33 -2.60
CA ALA A 722 54.13 -10.40 -1.50
C ALA A 722 55.06 -9.16 -1.52
N GLU A 723 54.49 -8.00 -1.89
CA GLU A 723 54.91 -6.70 -1.34
C GLU A 723 54.19 -6.52 0.02
N PRO A 724 54.89 -6.28 1.15
CA PRO A 724 54.31 -6.37 2.51
C PRO A 724 53.13 -5.43 2.82
N ASP A 725 52.93 -4.37 2.04
CA ASP A 725 51.98 -3.30 2.34
C ASP A 725 50.69 -3.33 1.48
N ALA A 726 50.48 -4.38 0.67
CA ALA A 726 49.37 -4.48 -0.30
C ALA A 726 48.14 -5.29 0.18
N ALA A 727 47.99 -5.53 1.48
CA ALA A 727 47.05 -6.51 2.06
C ALA A 727 45.52 -6.22 1.94
N ASN A 728 45.10 -5.22 1.15
CA ASN A 728 43.72 -4.70 1.13
C ASN A 728 43.10 -4.56 -0.28
N ALA A 729 43.36 -5.50 -1.19
CA ALA A 729 42.62 -5.62 -2.44
C ALA A 729 41.40 -6.55 -2.25
N PRO A 730 40.15 -6.03 -2.18
CA PRO A 730 38.98 -6.89 -2.06
C PRO A 730 38.74 -7.67 -3.36
N PHE A 731 38.50 -8.98 -3.24
CA PHE A 731 38.00 -9.81 -4.33
C PHE A 731 36.70 -10.50 -3.90
N THR A 732 35.83 -10.78 -4.87
CA THR A 732 34.53 -11.42 -4.65
C THR A 732 34.48 -12.72 -5.44
N ALA A 733 34.19 -13.83 -4.78
CA ALA A 733 33.94 -15.12 -5.40
C ALA A 733 32.58 -15.65 -4.92
N SER A 734 31.76 -16.18 -5.82
CA SER A 734 30.54 -16.91 -5.45
C SER A 734 30.79 -18.42 -5.53
N VAL A 735 30.20 -19.17 -4.60
CA VAL A 735 30.25 -20.63 -4.57
C VAL A 735 28.83 -21.15 -4.43
N ASP A 736 28.29 -21.74 -5.50
CA ASP A 736 26.98 -22.40 -5.48
C ASP A 736 27.13 -23.84 -4.99
N VAL A 737 26.49 -24.17 -3.86
CA VAL A 737 26.48 -25.54 -3.32
C VAL A 737 25.09 -26.15 -3.49
N LYS A 738 24.98 -27.19 -4.31
CA LYS A 738 23.75 -27.97 -4.48
C LYS A 738 23.86 -29.34 -3.83
N VAL A 739 23.03 -29.58 -2.82
CA VAL A 739 22.72 -30.94 -2.35
C VAL A 739 21.69 -31.54 -3.29
N VAL A 740 22.03 -32.66 -3.94
CA VAL A 740 21.14 -33.34 -4.88
C VAL A 740 20.71 -34.68 -4.29
N ASP A 741 19.42 -34.82 -4.00
CA ASP A 741 18.81 -36.14 -3.79
C ASP A 741 18.64 -36.81 -5.16
N LEU A 742 19.22 -37.99 -5.33
CA LEU A 742 19.23 -38.74 -6.59
C LEU A 742 18.13 -39.81 -6.67
N GLY A 743 17.40 -40.06 -5.57
CA GLY A 743 16.42 -41.14 -5.48
C GLY A 743 17.05 -42.55 -5.45
N ASP A 744 16.19 -43.55 -5.24
CA ASP A 744 16.49 -44.99 -5.30
C ASP A 744 17.68 -45.49 -4.45
N GLY A 745 17.65 -45.23 -3.14
CA GLY A 745 18.32 -46.04 -2.12
C GLY A 745 19.85 -46.11 -2.17
N ALA A 746 20.48 -45.35 -3.05
CA ALA A 746 21.92 -45.23 -3.15
C ALA A 746 22.44 -44.32 -2.04
N VAL A 747 23.02 -44.91 -0.99
CA VAL A 747 23.77 -44.17 0.03
C VAL A 747 24.95 -43.46 -0.66
N VAL A 748 24.77 -42.17 -0.94
CA VAL A 748 25.80 -41.29 -1.51
C VAL A 748 27.02 -41.36 -0.59
N LYS A 749 28.17 -41.77 -1.11
CA LYS A 749 29.39 -41.99 -0.31
C LYS A 749 30.26 -40.75 -0.15
N THR A 750 30.10 -39.76 -1.03
CA THR A 750 30.96 -38.57 -1.14
C THR A 750 30.07 -37.37 -1.49
N PRO A 751 30.19 -36.21 -0.83
CA PRO A 751 29.55 -34.97 -1.30
C PRO A 751 30.08 -34.60 -2.68
N ARG A 752 29.22 -34.07 -3.56
CA ARG A 752 29.63 -33.58 -4.89
C ARG A 752 29.61 -32.05 -4.92
N PHE A 753 30.68 -31.46 -5.45
CA PHE A 753 30.87 -30.02 -5.57
C PHE A 753 31.01 -29.61 -7.03
N LEU A 754 30.48 -28.44 -7.39
CA LEU A 754 30.62 -27.83 -8.70
C LEU A 754 30.79 -26.32 -8.51
N VAL A 755 31.85 -25.74 -9.06
CA VAL A 755 32.19 -24.32 -8.92
C VAL A 755 32.18 -23.66 -10.28
N ARG A 756 31.60 -22.46 -10.35
CA ARG A 756 31.53 -21.63 -11.55
C ARG A 756 32.28 -20.31 -11.34
N ASP A 757 32.81 -19.75 -12.42
CA ASP A 757 33.38 -18.41 -12.41
C ASP A 757 32.31 -17.31 -12.51
N VAL A 758 32.75 -16.05 -12.53
CA VAL A 758 31.87 -14.87 -12.64
C VAL A 758 31.11 -14.76 -13.97
N ASN A 759 31.50 -15.53 -14.99
CA ASN A 759 30.83 -15.62 -16.29
C ASN A 759 29.84 -16.80 -16.34
N GLY A 760 29.87 -17.69 -15.34
CA GLY A 760 29.04 -18.89 -15.22
C GLY A 760 29.69 -20.16 -15.76
N ASP A 761 30.95 -20.11 -16.20
CA ASP A 761 31.71 -21.26 -16.72
C ASP A 761 32.19 -22.16 -15.57
N ILE A 762 32.16 -23.49 -15.77
CA ILE A 762 32.55 -24.46 -14.72
C ILE A 762 34.09 -24.50 -14.62
N VAL A 763 34.62 -24.24 -13.43
CA VAL A 763 36.07 -24.19 -13.16
C VAL A 763 36.58 -25.28 -12.23
N TYR A 764 35.70 -25.96 -11.46
CA TYR A 764 36.08 -27.11 -10.64
C TYR A 764 34.89 -28.05 -10.37
N THR A 765 35.15 -29.35 -10.38
CA THR A 765 34.30 -30.43 -9.87
C THR A 765 35.18 -31.41 -9.07
N ASN A 766 34.62 -32.10 -8.07
CA ASN A 766 35.40 -33.07 -7.28
C ASN A 766 35.33 -34.53 -7.78
N GLU A 767 34.63 -34.77 -8.89
CA GLU A 767 34.73 -35.96 -9.76
C GLU A 767 34.65 -35.47 -11.22
N ASP A 768 35.26 -36.22 -12.17
CA ASP A 768 35.36 -35.88 -13.61
C ASP A 768 34.03 -35.45 -14.28
#